data_AF-A0AAX4HFX9-F1
#
_entry.id   AF-A0AAX4HFX9-F1
#
_cell.length_a   1.000
_cell.length_b   1.000
_cell.length_c   1.000
_cell.angle_alpha   90.00
_cell.angle_beta   90.00
_cell.angle_gamma   90.00
#
_symmetry.space_group_name_H-M   'P 1'
#
loop_
_entity.id
_entity.type
_entity.pdbx_description
1 polymer ?
#
loop_
_entity_poly.entity_id
_entity_poly.type
_entity_poly.pdbx_seq_one_letter_code
_entity_poly.pdbx_strand_id
1 'polypeptide(L)'
;MSDQALLRISNFIKVEEDLLKVASFREQLLKEKSSLDVKLNTTTQQQIQLIISNLEKLKTSAEKLSNIKENVDRINAIHDDSITNVKDYQTLKHSSEIFQRMVQTQNLYTDIATFRQYTEHIGNMIDQEFDNVSNDIGYELVNLYRIHYNVTQARNFVDYLKASSESLSDDTQSIVQKITAPLRQVVRKFDDLLKEAIISITEAVKEGNREMVVKLVRVIQYETTEDAKLLLSKSLGLFKPDQLTTTNYSNFRSTPRHYHKFFYDMLEESLNDTFKKCVEHFQEDPMQVYDNLSWLEDELIFVERSLTDLFPSSWLVEDFIHKTYFNLLHDFTIQCINSNPPAEDLMVILSYDAHYSSFISSLRGSKKSKKEERSILGEQLKESVLSDYMTVIVSKMQEWNENLIKQEAIDFTVRLAPDVYSYRQTFEDLDGNDNPVSGDVITDVYVLPDFKTTLSMLTQQADAAGDSGYGKVLVGVIENWSICYNKRVAAYMELVEEEMVKYMSIYNNESCLIKELKTKRFLRMQSKPQPEYDLENMTEEELAEISKPGLIEYLTALGNTYEINTDKLQESFLPKYKSKVHITYQEKIEQAFEDTVVPSMDLNAFVIRSVTEIIINDLLPALSGVFTSGWYDSDRAKDEPMAERIVDTVKEYMSELKGYASLDFYSLTFAVLIDTLTAQYLRIGYQNVLHGDGKRFDKKATKKHKMFSVALDRDISIFFNGLSPLLSGKDRAYLVKSLTALDLLITIASCNNYLEDIPGLWETEILGTFYDCSLDYVRGALMCCKDSDEKTISLLMDKLAQIKTDYHQSVSPPEQSQAVVTLNNFTFV
;
A
#
# COMPACT_ATOMS: atom_id res chain seq x y z
N MET A 1 17.91 -14.76 48.31
CA MET A 1 18.06 -14.40 46.88
C MET A 1 16.66 -14.21 46.32
N SER A 2 16.40 -13.15 45.56
CA SER A 2 15.05 -12.94 45.01
C SER A 2 14.76 -13.98 43.92
N ASP A 3 13.53 -14.49 43.85
CA ASP A 3 13.09 -15.48 42.86
C ASP A 3 13.36 -15.04 41.41
N GLN A 4 13.43 -13.73 41.14
CA GLN A 4 13.81 -13.19 39.83
C GLN A 4 15.26 -13.47 39.44
N ALA A 5 16.20 -13.48 40.40
CA ALA A 5 17.59 -13.83 40.13
C ALA A 5 17.71 -15.32 39.81
N LEU A 6 16.97 -16.17 40.54
CA LEU A 6 16.90 -17.61 40.27
C LEU A 6 16.21 -17.92 38.94
N LEU A 7 15.17 -17.18 38.56
CA LEU A 7 14.51 -17.28 37.24
C LEU A 7 15.41 -16.84 36.09
N ARG A 8 16.22 -15.78 36.25
CA ARG A 8 17.22 -15.41 35.24
C ARG A 8 18.28 -16.50 35.09
N ILE A 9 18.82 -17.01 36.20
CA ILE A 9 19.82 -18.08 36.18
C ILE A 9 19.25 -19.37 35.57
N SER A 10 18.01 -19.72 35.88
CA SER A 10 17.27 -20.85 35.30
C SER A 10 17.06 -20.71 33.80
N ASN A 11 16.79 -19.50 33.31
CA ASN A 11 16.65 -19.25 31.87
C ASN A 11 17.97 -19.35 31.10
N PHE A 12 19.12 -19.18 31.75
CA PHE A 12 20.44 -19.26 31.12
C PHE A 12 21.04 -20.68 31.08
N ILE A 13 20.48 -21.66 31.81
CA ILE A 13 21.01 -23.03 31.90
C ILE A 13 19.89 -24.02 31.55
N LYS A 14 19.60 -24.18 30.26
CA LYS A 14 18.61 -25.16 29.78
C LYS A 14 19.21 -26.32 28.99
N VAL A 15 20.44 -26.20 28.47
CA VAL A 15 21.12 -27.23 27.66
C VAL A 15 22.52 -27.53 28.21
N GLU A 16 23.00 -28.78 28.10
CA GLU A 16 24.33 -29.20 28.56
C GLU A 16 25.49 -28.40 27.92
N GLU A 17 25.34 -27.89 26.70
CA GLU A 17 26.31 -27.00 26.05
C GLU A 17 26.45 -25.62 26.72
N ASP A 18 25.41 -25.14 27.43
CA ASP A 18 25.46 -23.84 28.12
C ASP A 18 26.31 -23.88 29.41
N LEU A 19 26.63 -25.08 29.92
CA LEU A 19 27.57 -25.24 31.04
C LEU A 19 28.99 -24.75 30.69
N LEU A 20 29.39 -24.82 29.41
CA LEU A 20 30.67 -24.30 28.94
C LEU A 20 30.71 -22.75 28.95
N LYS A 21 29.55 -22.08 28.81
CA LYS A 21 29.42 -20.61 28.81
C LYS A 21 29.27 -20.00 30.21
N VAL A 22 29.21 -20.81 31.27
CA VAL A 22 29.07 -20.32 32.66
C VAL A 22 30.26 -19.47 33.09
N ALA A 23 31.47 -19.75 32.62
CA ALA A 23 32.65 -18.94 32.92
C ALA A 23 32.53 -17.52 32.34
N SER A 24 32.07 -17.38 31.09
CA SER A 24 31.83 -16.07 30.46
C SER A 24 30.68 -15.31 31.12
N PHE A 25 29.59 -15.99 31.49
CA PHE A 25 28.48 -15.35 32.20
C PHE A 25 28.87 -14.91 33.61
N ARG A 26 29.74 -15.66 34.30
CA ARG A 26 30.29 -15.25 35.59
C ARG A 26 31.14 -13.99 35.46
N GLU A 27 31.94 -13.88 34.41
CA GLU A 27 32.73 -12.66 34.15
C GLU A 27 31.82 -11.47 33.81
N GLN A 28 30.76 -11.68 33.03
CA GLN A 28 29.78 -10.65 32.71
C GLN A 28 29.00 -10.18 33.94
N LEU A 29 28.54 -11.10 34.79
CA LEU A 29 27.87 -10.76 36.05
C LEU A 29 28.82 -10.11 37.06
N LEU A 30 30.12 -10.45 37.05
CA LEU A 30 31.13 -9.74 37.84
C LEU A 30 31.35 -8.32 37.33
N LYS A 31 31.37 -8.11 36.01
CA LYS A 31 31.42 -6.76 35.42
C LYS A 31 30.17 -5.97 35.76
N GLU A 32 28.98 -6.55 35.61
CA GLU A 32 27.72 -5.91 35.98
C GLU A 32 27.69 -5.56 37.47
N LYS A 33 28.04 -6.51 38.36
CA LYS A 33 28.15 -6.26 39.79
C LYS A 33 29.14 -5.14 40.09
N SER A 34 30.33 -5.16 39.50
CA SER A 34 31.33 -4.10 39.73
C SER A 34 30.83 -2.73 39.27
N SER A 35 30.12 -2.66 38.14
CA SER A 35 29.53 -1.42 37.64
C SER A 35 28.40 -0.92 38.53
N LEU A 36 27.57 -1.84 39.05
CA LEU A 36 26.50 -1.54 39.99
C LEU A 36 27.07 -1.11 41.34
N ASP A 37 28.11 -1.77 41.84
CA ASP A 37 28.79 -1.42 43.08
C ASP A 37 29.45 -0.04 42.98
N VAL A 38 30.05 0.30 41.83
CA VAL A 38 30.58 1.66 41.58
C VAL A 38 29.44 2.68 41.58
N LYS A 39 28.36 2.44 40.83
CA LYS A 39 27.19 3.34 40.81
C LYS A 39 26.55 3.49 42.18
N LEU A 40 26.42 2.39 42.91
CA LEU A 40 25.82 2.36 44.23
C LEU A 40 26.71 3.11 45.22
N ASN A 41 28.03 2.90 45.20
CA ASN A 41 28.97 3.66 46.03
C ASN A 41 28.96 5.16 45.72
N THR A 42 28.93 5.55 44.44
CA THR A 42 28.83 6.98 44.09
C THR A 42 27.51 7.58 44.55
N THR A 43 26.41 6.83 44.41
CA THR A 43 25.07 7.31 44.83
C THR A 43 24.96 7.38 46.35
N THR A 44 25.48 6.38 47.07
CA THR A 44 25.48 6.39 48.54
C THR A 44 26.40 7.48 49.07
N GLN A 45 27.56 7.74 48.46
CA GLN A 45 28.41 8.87 48.82
C GLN A 45 27.72 10.21 48.59
N GLN A 46 27.03 10.40 47.45
CA GLN A 46 26.26 11.62 47.18
C GLN A 46 25.12 11.78 48.20
N GLN A 47 24.40 10.70 48.54
CA GLN A 47 23.36 10.75 49.57
C GLN A 47 23.94 11.06 50.94
N ILE A 48 25.09 10.50 51.32
CA ILE A 48 25.77 10.80 52.59
C ILE A 48 26.19 12.28 52.62
N GLN A 49 26.76 12.81 51.53
CA GLN A 49 27.11 14.23 51.44
C GLN A 49 25.89 15.13 51.54
N LEU A 50 24.78 14.78 50.86
CA LEU A 50 23.52 15.50 50.97
C LEU A 50 22.98 15.46 52.41
N ILE A 51 23.00 14.30 53.08
CA ILE A 51 22.58 14.15 54.47
C ILE A 51 23.45 14.99 55.40
N ILE A 52 24.77 14.98 55.23
CA ILE A 52 25.70 15.79 56.04
C ILE A 52 25.42 17.28 55.82
N SER A 53 25.29 17.71 54.56
CA SER A 53 24.99 19.12 54.25
C SER A 53 23.62 19.55 54.78
N ASN A 54 22.63 18.65 54.76
CA ASN A 54 21.31 18.90 55.30
C ASN A 54 21.34 18.94 56.83
N LEU A 55 22.15 18.11 57.49
CA LEU A 55 22.35 18.16 58.95
C LEU A 55 23.08 19.45 59.37
N GLU A 56 24.06 19.92 58.60
CA GLU A 56 24.69 21.23 58.84
C GLU A 56 23.71 22.38 58.63
N LYS A 57 22.91 22.35 57.56
CA LYS A 57 21.84 23.34 57.33
C LYS A 57 20.78 23.29 58.42
N LEU A 58 20.43 22.10 58.91
CA LEU A 58 19.45 21.93 59.98
C LEU A 58 20.02 22.44 61.31
N LYS A 59 21.28 22.14 61.63
CA LYS A 59 21.96 22.63 62.82
C LYS A 59 22.05 24.16 62.81
N THR A 60 22.50 24.74 61.71
CA THR A 60 22.55 26.21 61.56
C THR A 60 21.16 26.84 61.57
N SER A 61 20.13 26.17 61.02
CA SER A 61 18.74 26.64 61.11
C SER A 61 18.23 26.56 62.54
N ALA A 62 18.54 25.49 63.28
CA ALA A 62 18.15 25.33 64.67
C ALA A 62 18.82 26.38 65.57
N GLU A 63 20.10 26.67 65.34
CA GLU A 63 20.82 27.75 66.03
C GLU A 63 20.20 29.13 65.71
N LYS A 64 19.93 29.41 64.42
CA LYS A 64 19.24 30.65 64.02
C LYS A 64 17.83 30.75 64.59
N LEU A 65 17.08 29.64 64.65
CA LEU A 65 15.72 29.61 65.16
C LEU A 65 15.70 29.74 66.68
N SER A 66 16.69 29.19 67.38
CA SER A 66 16.92 29.46 68.81
C SER A 66 17.22 30.93 69.06
N ASN A 67 18.09 31.54 68.25
CA ASN A 67 18.39 32.98 68.35
C ASN A 67 17.17 33.85 68.02
N ILE A 68 16.39 33.49 67.00
CA ILE A 68 15.14 34.19 66.66
C ILE A 68 14.15 34.05 67.81
N LYS A 69 13.99 32.85 68.37
CA LYS A 69 13.09 32.63 69.51
C LYS A 69 13.52 33.45 70.72
N GLU A 70 14.81 33.46 71.05
CA GLU A 70 15.33 34.29 72.14
C GLU A 70 15.10 35.79 71.88
N ASN A 71 15.30 36.26 70.64
CA ASN A 71 15.02 37.64 70.26
C ASN A 71 13.52 37.96 70.30
N VAL A 72 12.65 37.05 69.87
CA VAL A 72 11.20 37.20 69.93
C VAL A 72 10.72 37.21 71.38
N ASP A 73 11.26 36.34 72.24
CA ASP A 73 10.95 36.33 73.66
C ASP A 73 11.40 37.63 74.34
N ARG A 74 12.57 38.19 73.96
CA ARG A 74 13.00 39.53 74.40
C ARG A 74 12.09 40.65 73.90
N ILE A 75 11.66 40.60 72.63
CA ILE A 75 10.74 41.58 72.06
C ILE A 75 9.37 41.49 72.75
N ASN A 76 8.88 40.28 73.01
CA ASN A 76 7.63 40.05 73.73
C ASN A 76 7.73 40.56 75.17
N ALA A 77 8.86 40.33 75.86
CA ALA A 77 9.10 40.88 77.18
C ALA A 77 9.11 42.43 77.17
N ILE A 78 9.77 43.06 76.19
CA ILE A 78 9.74 44.53 76.01
C ILE A 78 8.32 45.01 75.67
N HIS A 79 7.57 44.25 74.87
CA HIS A 79 6.18 44.56 74.51
C HIS A 79 5.27 44.50 75.74
N ASP A 80 5.40 43.46 76.57
CA ASP A 80 4.63 43.28 77.80
C ASP A 80 4.99 44.35 78.84
N ASP A 81 6.27 44.69 78.98
CA ASP A 81 6.76 45.79 79.84
C ASP A 81 6.23 47.16 79.36
N SER A 82 6.08 47.35 78.05
CA SER A 82 5.55 48.60 77.47
C SER A 82 4.02 48.70 77.58
N ILE A 83 3.29 47.58 77.47
CA ILE A 83 1.83 47.55 77.65
C ILE A 83 1.45 47.78 79.12
N THR A 84 2.18 47.17 80.05
CA THR A 84 1.83 47.21 81.47
C THR A 84 2.13 48.56 82.14
N ASN A 85 3.10 49.33 81.64
CA ASN A 85 3.49 50.63 82.24
C ASN A 85 2.61 51.83 81.83
N VAL A 86 1.83 51.77 80.74
CA VAL A 86 1.06 52.91 80.25
C VAL A 86 -0.45 52.64 80.38
N LYS A 87 -1.04 53.08 81.50
CA LYS A 87 -2.47 52.88 81.82
C LYS A 87 -3.45 53.44 80.78
N ASP A 88 -3.02 54.42 79.98
CA ASP A 88 -3.84 55.07 78.95
C ASP A 88 -3.47 54.67 77.51
N TYR A 89 -2.63 53.65 77.31
CA TYR A 89 -2.27 53.23 75.94
C TYR A 89 -3.46 52.63 75.19
N GLN A 90 -4.35 51.90 75.89
CA GLN A 90 -5.54 51.33 75.27
C GLN A 90 -6.53 52.43 74.82
N THR A 91 -6.68 53.51 75.60
CA THR A 91 -7.56 54.64 75.26
C THR A 91 -6.97 55.50 74.16
N LEU A 92 -5.65 55.74 74.15
CA LEU A 92 -4.94 56.40 73.04
C LEU A 92 -4.99 55.58 71.74
N LYS A 93 -4.79 54.26 71.83
CA LYS A 93 -4.90 53.37 70.68
C LYS A 93 -6.32 53.36 70.13
N HIS A 94 -7.33 53.27 70.99
CA HIS A 94 -8.73 53.32 70.56
C HIS A 94 -9.10 54.69 69.97
N SER A 95 -8.62 55.80 70.55
CA SER A 95 -8.81 57.14 69.99
C SER A 95 -8.12 57.32 68.65
N SER A 96 -6.92 56.76 68.48
CA SER A 96 -6.19 56.75 67.21
C SER A 96 -6.89 55.87 66.17
N GLU A 97 -7.44 54.72 66.56
CA GLU A 97 -8.24 53.83 65.70
C GLU A 97 -9.54 54.53 65.25
N ILE A 98 -10.22 55.23 66.15
CA ILE A 98 -11.41 56.02 65.82
C ILE A 98 -11.05 57.17 64.87
N PHE A 99 -9.95 57.89 65.12
CA PHE A 99 -9.50 58.95 64.24
C PHE A 99 -9.12 58.40 62.85
N GLN A 100 -8.44 57.26 62.79
CA GLN A 100 -8.10 56.58 61.55
C GLN A 100 -9.36 56.17 60.77
N ARG A 101 -10.37 55.60 61.46
CA ARG A 101 -11.67 55.27 60.86
C ARG A 101 -12.43 56.51 60.38
N MET A 102 -12.37 57.61 61.13
CA MET A 102 -13.00 58.88 60.75
C MET A 102 -12.35 59.47 59.49
N VAL A 103 -11.02 59.47 59.42
CA VAL A 103 -10.26 59.91 58.23
C VAL A 103 -10.56 59.01 57.04
N GLN A 104 -10.61 57.69 57.22
CA GLN A 104 -10.98 56.76 56.15
C GLN A 104 -12.40 57.02 55.64
N THR A 105 -13.37 57.24 56.53
CA THR A 105 -14.76 57.51 56.14
C THR A 105 -14.87 58.84 55.39
N GLN A 106 -14.11 59.87 55.81
CA GLN A 106 -14.03 61.15 55.10
C GLN A 106 -13.43 60.98 53.70
N ASN A 107 -12.33 60.23 53.59
CA ASN A 107 -11.69 59.96 52.30
C ASN A 107 -12.59 59.12 51.38
N LEU A 108 -13.28 58.11 51.92
CA LEU A 108 -14.27 57.33 51.16
C LEU A 108 -15.40 58.22 50.64
N TYR A 109 -15.86 59.17 51.44
CA TYR A 109 -16.90 60.11 50.99
C TYR A 109 -16.39 61.02 49.85
N THR A 110 -15.20 61.60 49.98
CA THR A 110 -14.62 62.43 48.92
C THR A 110 -14.33 61.62 47.65
N ASP A 111 -13.88 60.39 47.80
CA ASP A 111 -13.56 59.50 46.69
C ASP A 111 -14.83 59.02 45.99
N ILE A 112 -15.91 58.68 46.71
CA ILE A 112 -17.21 58.36 46.10
C ILE A 112 -17.77 59.57 45.33
N ALA A 113 -17.62 60.78 45.87
CA ALA A 113 -18.11 62.00 45.22
C ALA A 113 -17.33 62.32 43.93
N THR A 114 -16.01 62.08 43.93
CA THR A 114 -15.13 62.34 42.77
C THR A 114 -15.06 61.16 41.79
N PHE A 115 -15.49 59.97 42.19
CA PHE A 115 -15.37 58.72 41.42
C PHE A 115 -15.99 58.83 40.03
N ARG A 116 -17.16 59.48 39.90
CA ARG A 116 -17.82 59.61 38.59
C ARG A 116 -16.99 60.42 37.59
N GLN A 117 -16.45 61.56 38.03
CA GLN A 117 -15.59 62.41 37.20
C GLN A 117 -14.29 61.67 36.85
N TYR A 118 -13.75 60.92 37.80
CA TYR A 118 -12.57 60.09 37.59
C TYR A 118 -12.81 58.98 36.55
N THR A 119 -13.96 58.28 36.62
CA THR A 119 -14.32 57.25 35.63
C THR A 119 -14.53 57.80 34.23
N GLU A 120 -15.12 59.00 34.11
CA GLU A 120 -15.33 59.67 32.83
C GLU A 120 -14.00 60.14 32.21
N HIS A 121 -13.11 60.69 33.03
CA HIS A 121 -11.77 61.06 32.60
C HIS A 121 -10.94 59.86 32.11
N ILE A 122 -10.99 58.73 32.83
CA ILE A 122 -10.33 57.49 32.39
C ILE A 122 -10.95 56.98 31.08
N GLY A 123 -12.27 57.00 30.96
CA GLY A 123 -12.96 56.62 29.73
C GLY A 123 -12.47 57.42 28.52
N ASN A 124 -12.38 58.74 28.65
CA ASN A 124 -11.91 59.62 27.57
C ASN A 124 -10.42 59.38 27.21
N MET A 125 -9.57 59.10 28.21
CA MET A 125 -8.17 58.76 27.94
C MET A 125 -8.03 57.41 27.21
N ILE A 126 -8.89 56.44 27.52
CA ILE A 126 -8.91 55.13 26.84
C ILE A 126 -9.38 55.31 25.40
N ASP A 127 -10.48 56.05 25.17
CA ASP A 127 -11.02 56.27 23.84
C ASP A 127 -10.00 56.99 22.93
N GLN A 128 -9.27 57.98 23.45
CA GLN A 128 -8.21 58.67 22.72
C GLN A 128 -7.03 57.78 22.36
N GLU A 129 -6.59 56.91 23.27
CA GLU A 129 -5.50 55.97 22.97
C GLU A 129 -5.96 54.84 22.05
N PHE A 130 -7.23 54.41 22.14
CA PHE A 130 -7.82 53.43 21.24
C PHE A 130 -7.84 53.94 19.80
N ASP A 131 -8.35 55.18 19.59
CA ASP A 131 -8.37 55.80 18.27
C ASP A 131 -6.95 56.00 17.69
N ASN A 132 -5.95 56.25 18.54
CA ASN A 132 -4.56 56.41 18.08
C ASN A 132 -3.92 55.07 17.71
N VAL A 133 -4.20 53.99 18.47
CA VAL A 133 -3.67 52.64 18.18
C VAL A 133 -4.28 52.06 16.91
N SER A 134 -5.56 52.29 16.65
CA SER A 134 -6.20 51.82 15.40
C SER A 134 -5.75 52.57 14.15
N ASN A 135 -5.24 53.80 14.29
CA ASN A 135 -4.84 54.64 13.15
C ASN A 135 -3.32 54.63 12.87
N ASP A 136 -2.47 54.40 13.87
CA ASP A 136 -1.00 54.43 13.71
C ASP A 136 -0.34 53.26 14.47
N ILE A 137 0.03 52.23 13.71
CA ILE A 137 0.64 50.97 14.17
C ILE A 137 2.04 51.22 14.76
N GLY A 138 2.67 52.34 14.42
CA GLY A 138 3.95 52.79 14.97
C GLY A 138 3.86 53.52 16.31
N TYR A 139 2.67 53.73 16.88
CA TYR A 139 2.51 54.56 18.08
C TYR A 139 2.98 53.85 19.36
N GLU A 140 3.81 54.53 20.15
CA GLU A 140 4.51 53.95 21.31
C GLU A 140 3.65 53.74 22.57
N LEU A 141 2.32 53.92 22.51
CA LEU A 141 1.38 53.74 23.64
C LEU A 141 1.86 54.46 24.92
N VAL A 142 2.02 55.77 24.82
CA VAL A 142 2.64 56.60 25.87
C VAL A 142 1.83 56.60 27.16
N ASN A 143 0.50 56.50 27.08
CA ASN A 143 -0.37 56.59 28.26
C ASN A 143 -0.81 55.24 28.84
N LEU A 144 -0.39 54.10 28.28
CA LEU A 144 -0.83 52.78 28.74
C LEU A 144 -0.55 52.55 30.24
N TYR A 145 0.63 52.92 30.74
CA TYR A 145 0.94 52.79 32.16
C TYR A 145 0.08 53.67 33.06
N ARG A 146 -0.26 54.88 32.60
CA ARG A 146 -1.11 55.81 33.35
C ARG A 146 -2.54 55.31 33.38
N ILE A 147 -3.05 54.81 32.26
CA ILE A 147 -4.36 54.19 32.16
C ILE A 147 -4.41 52.94 33.04
N HIS A 148 -3.42 52.06 32.95
CA HIS A 148 -3.35 50.85 33.76
C HIS A 148 -3.32 51.15 35.27
N TYR A 149 -2.53 52.13 35.70
CA TYR A 149 -2.48 52.57 37.10
C TYR A 149 -3.84 53.09 37.55
N ASN A 150 -4.45 53.99 36.77
CA ASN A 150 -5.73 54.62 37.12
C ASN A 150 -6.89 53.61 37.13
N VAL A 151 -6.94 52.69 36.15
CA VAL A 151 -7.90 51.59 36.10
C VAL A 151 -7.69 50.65 37.27
N THR A 152 -6.45 50.35 37.65
CA THR A 152 -6.14 49.49 38.80
C THR A 152 -6.57 50.14 40.12
N GLN A 153 -6.33 51.44 40.32
CA GLN A 153 -6.79 52.15 41.51
C GLN A 153 -8.32 52.19 41.59
N ALA A 154 -9.00 52.48 40.47
CA ALA A 154 -10.46 52.46 40.42
C ALA A 154 -11.03 51.07 40.73
N ARG A 155 -10.40 49.99 40.23
CA ARG A 155 -10.80 48.61 40.52
C ARG A 155 -10.56 48.23 41.98
N ASN A 156 -9.41 48.59 42.57
CA ASN A 156 -9.10 48.30 43.98
C ASN A 156 -10.10 48.98 44.91
N PHE A 157 -10.49 50.22 44.59
CA PHE A 157 -11.53 50.95 45.31
C PHE A 157 -12.88 50.24 45.24
N VAL A 158 -13.28 49.73 44.07
CA VAL A 158 -14.53 48.99 43.91
C VAL A 158 -14.51 47.65 44.63
N ASP A 159 -13.39 46.92 44.59
CA ASP A 159 -13.23 45.67 45.33
C ASP A 159 -13.31 45.91 46.85
N TYR A 160 -12.76 47.03 47.33
CA TYR A 160 -12.87 47.45 48.72
C TYR A 160 -14.33 47.76 49.10
N LEU A 161 -15.05 48.50 48.25
CA LEU A 161 -16.48 48.80 48.46
C LEU A 161 -17.34 47.54 48.45
N LYS A 162 -17.04 46.56 47.60
CA LYS A 162 -17.76 45.28 47.56
C LYS A 162 -17.49 44.46 48.82
N ALA A 163 -16.23 44.28 49.20
CA ALA A 163 -15.86 43.53 50.41
C ALA A 163 -16.40 44.18 51.69
N SER A 164 -16.43 45.51 51.77
CA SER A 164 -17.06 46.21 52.90
C SER A 164 -18.59 46.08 52.88
N SER A 165 -19.21 46.10 51.69
CA SER A 165 -20.67 45.95 51.56
C SER A 165 -21.21 44.55 51.91
N GLU A 166 -20.40 43.49 51.82
CA GLU A 166 -20.80 42.13 52.22
C GLU A 166 -21.13 42.02 53.72
N SER A 167 -20.60 42.93 54.54
CA SER A 167 -20.90 43.01 55.97
C SER A 167 -22.12 43.87 56.32
N LEU A 168 -22.73 44.54 55.33
CA LEU A 168 -23.77 45.56 55.48
C LEU A 168 -25.10 45.11 54.84
N SER A 169 -26.19 45.83 55.17
CA SER A 169 -27.58 45.53 54.73
C SER A 169 -27.77 45.54 53.21
N ASP A 170 -28.66 44.67 52.70
CA ASP A 170 -29.00 44.49 51.27
C ASP A 170 -29.29 45.81 50.51
N ASP A 171 -29.95 46.78 51.16
CA ASP A 171 -30.23 48.09 50.55
C ASP A 171 -28.93 48.86 50.22
N THR A 172 -27.93 48.81 51.10
CA THR A 172 -26.62 49.47 50.88
C THR A 172 -25.80 48.75 49.81
N GLN A 173 -25.92 47.43 49.70
CA GLN A 173 -25.31 46.65 48.63
C GLN A 173 -25.86 47.06 47.25
N SER A 174 -27.17 47.32 47.15
CA SER A 174 -27.80 47.78 45.91
C SER A 174 -27.29 49.16 45.45
N ILE A 175 -26.99 50.05 46.40
CA ILE A 175 -26.45 51.39 46.13
C ILE A 175 -24.98 51.30 45.66
N VAL A 176 -24.18 50.47 46.32
CA VAL A 176 -22.79 50.19 45.90
C VAL A 176 -22.77 49.58 44.51
N GLN A 177 -23.69 48.68 44.16
CA GLN A 177 -23.80 48.12 42.81
C GLN A 177 -24.12 49.17 41.73
N LYS A 178 -24.91 50.21 42.06
CA LYS A 178 -25.19 51.33 41.14
C LYS A 178 -23.97 52.23 40.94
N ILE A 179 -23.24 52.54 42.01
CA ILE A 179 -22.02 53.36 41.95
C ILE A 179 -20.90 52.64 41.18
N THR A 180 -20.83 51.32 41.28
CA THR A 180 -19.81 50.50 40.63
C THR A 180 -20.13 50.13 39.17
N ALA A 181 -21.35 50.40 38.69
CA ALA A 181 -21.78 50.04 37.33
C ALA A 181 -21.00 50.75 36.20
N PRO A 182 -20.73 52.08 36.25
CA PRO A 182 -19.96 52.77 35.22
C PRO A 182 -18.53 52.25 35.08
N LEU A 183 -17.90 51.80 36.18
CA LEU A 183 -16.55 51.25 36.12
C LEU A 183 -16.48 49.98 35.26
N ARG A 184 -17.51 49.14 35.27
CA ARG A 184 -17.53 47.93 34.42
C ARG A 184 -17.43 48.27 32.93
N GLN A 185 -17.97 49.41 32.49
CA GLN A 185 -17.86 49.85 31.10
C GLN A 185 -16.44 50.31 30.78
N VAL A 186 -15.82 51.08 31.67
CA VAL A 186 -14.41 51.52 31.53
C VAL A 186 -13.45 50.34 31.52
N VAL A 187 -13.73 49.30 32.33
CA VAL A 187 -12.98 48.05 32.33
C VAL A 187 -13.06 47.33 30.98
N ARG A 188 -14.25 47.22 30.40
CA ARG A 188 -14.42 46.62 29.06
C ARG A 188 -13.65 47.40 28.00
N LYS A 189 -13.77 48.74 27.98
CA LYS A 189 -13.01 49.59 27.06
C LYS A 189 -11.49 49.40 27.19
N PHE A 190 -10.99 49.22 28.41
CA PHE A 190 -9.58 48.94 28.64
C PHE A 190 -9.18 47.54 28.15
N ASP A 191 -10.03 46.54 28.37
CA ASP A 191 -9.80 45.18 27.89
C ASP A 191 -9.86 45.11 26.35
N ASP A 192 -10.72 45.92 25.71
CA ASP A 192 -10.79 46.10 24.24
C ASP A 192 -9.50 46.75 23.69
N LEU A 193 -8.98 47.78 24.37
CA LEU A 193 -7.69 48.38 24.02
C LEU A 193 -6.54 47.39 24.17
N LEU A 194 -6.54 46.56 25.22
CA LEU A 194 -5.56 45.50 25.38
C LEU A 194 -5.70 44.43 24.29
N LYS A 195 -6.92 44.06 23.88
CA LYS A 195 -7.15 43.12 22.78
C LYS A 195 -6.54 43.64 21.47
N GLU A 196 -6.83 44.88 21.10
CA GLU A 196 -6.28 45.49 19.89
C GLU A 196 -4.76 45.57 19.95
N ALA A 197 -4.21 45.96 21.11
CA ALA A 197 -2.78 46.00 21.31
C ALA A 197 -2.13 44.61 21.23
N ILE A 198 -2.81 43.53 21.64
CA ILE A 198 -2.32 42.15 21.56
C ILE A 198 -2.34 41.65 20.12
N ILE A 199 -3.42 41.89 19.38
CA ILE A 199 -3.52 41.53 17.95
C ILE A 199 -2.42 42.23 17.15
N SER A 200 -2.15 43.49 17.48
CA SER A 200 -1.13 44.31 16.83
C SER A 200 0.30 43.94 17.21
N ILE A 201 0.54 43.01 18.16
CA ILE A 201 1.92 42.66 18.59
C ILE A 201 2.74 42.12 17.42
N THR A 202 2.17 41.25 16.59
CA THR A 202 2.90 40.62 15.48
C THR A 202 3.32 41.65 14.43
N GLU A 203 2.43 42.60 14.11
CA GLU A 203 2.66 43.68 13.15
C GLU A 203 3.61 44.75 13.72
N ALA A 204 3.40 45.17 14.98
CA ALA A 204 4.25 46.15 15.66
C ALA A 204 5.70 45.65 15.82
N VAL A 205 5.90 44.34 16.01
CA VAL A 205 7.25 43.75 16.06
C VAL A 205 7.90 43.72 14.68
N LYS A 206 7.13 43.52 13.60
CA LYS A 206 7.61 43.59 12.20
C LYS A 206 8.06 45.01 11.83
N GLU A 207 7.36 46.04 12.31
CA GLU A 207 7.74 47.45 12.12
C GLU A 207 8.86 47.93 13.07
N GLY A 208 9.24 47.10 14.05
CA GLY A 208 10.36 47.37 14.96
C GLY A 208 9.99 48.14 16.24
N ASN A 209 8.70 48.31 16.54
CA ASN A 209 8.22 48.97 17.76
C ASN A 209 8.29 48.02 18.98
N ARG A 210 9.53 47.77 19.43
CA ARG A 210 9.82 46.93 20.60
C ARG A 210 9.31 47.53 21.91
N GLU A 211 9.12 48.85 21.95
CA GLU A 211 8.71 49.55 23.17
C GLU A 211 7.26 49.26 23.56
N MET A 212 6.34 49.21 22.60
CA MET A 212 4.94 48.85 22.83
C MET A 212 4.82 47.46 23.49
N VAL A 213 5.54 46.48 22.94
CA VAL A 213 5.55 45.11 23.45
C VAL A 213 6.14 45.04 24.85
N VAL A 214 7.27 45.71 25.11
CA VAL A 214 7.87 45.76 26.45
C VAL A 214 6.91 46.43 27.46
N LYS A 215 6.17 47.46 27.05
CA LYS A 215 5.18 48.13 27.90
C LYS A 215 4.04 47.19 28.29
N LEU A 216 3.48 46.48 27.32
CA LEU A 216 2.41 45.50 27.51
C LEU A 216 2.86 44.30 28.35
N VAL A 217 4.04 43.74 28.07
CA VAL A 217 4.63 42.63 28.84
C VAL A 217 4.84 43.03 30.29
N ARG A 218 5.36 44.24 30.55
CA ARG A 218 5.52 44.74 31.92
C ARG A 218 4.20 44.90 32.66
N VAL A 219 3.13 45.33 31.98
CA VAL A 219 1.79 45.42 32.58
C VAL A 219 1.28 44.04 32.98
N ILE A 220 1.37 43.05 32.08
CA ILE A 220 0.93 41.68 32.35
C ILE A 220 1.78 41.03 33.45
N GLN A 221 3.10 41.26 33.44
CA GLN A 221 4.00 40.78 34.49
C GLN A 221 3.66 41.39 35.85
N TYR A 222 3.37 42.69 35.89
CA TYR A 222 2.92 43.34 37.12
C TYR A 222 1.63 42.71 37.64
N GLU A 223 0.61 42.56 36.79
CA GLU A 223 -0.69 41.99 37.19
C GLU A 223 -0.58 40.52 37.63
N THR A 224 0.26 39.71 36.98
CA THR A 224 0.51 38.32 37.40
C THR A 224 1.22 38.24 38.75
N THR A 225 2.17 39.14 39.02
CA THR A 225 2.85 39.17 40.33
C THR A 225 1.90 39.57 41.45
N GLU A 226 0.98 40.51 41.20
CA GLU A 226 -0.05 40.91 42.17
C GLU A 226 -1.11 39.82 42.38
N ASP A 227 -1.53 39.13 41.32
CA ASP A 227 -2.42 37.96 41.44
C ASP A 227 -1.76 36.81 42.22
N ALA A 228 -0.45 36.57 42.01
CA ALA A 228 0.31 35.59 42.79
C ALA A 228 0.41 35.99 44.27
N LYS A 229 0.65 37.27 44.58
CA LYS A 229 0.63 37.78 45.97
C LYS A 229 -0.73 37.58 46.62
N LEU A 230 -1.82 37.78 45.89
CA LEU A 230 -3.18 37.56 46.38
C LEU A 230 -3.47 36.07 46.64
N LEU A 231 -3.07 35.17 45.74
CA LEU A 231 -3.22 33.74 45.94
C LEU A 231 -2.44 33.27 47.17
N LEU A 232 -1.20 33.76 47.33
CA LEU A 232 -0.38 33.48 48.50
C LEU A 232 -1.02 34.03 49.78
N SER A 233 -1.47 35.28 49.80
CA SER A 233 -2.09 35.88 51.00
C SER A 233 -3.41 35.23 51.39
N LYS A 234 -4.21 34.75 50.43
CA LYS A 234 -5.38 33.90 50.69
C LYS A 234 -4.98 32.52 51.23
N SER A 235 -4.00 31.85 50.62
CA SER A 235 -3.55 30.52 51.06
C SER A 235 -2.92 30.52 52.46
N LEU A 236 -2.29 31.62 52.85
CA LEU A 236 -1.69 31.83 54.17
C LEU A 236 -2.69 32.29 55.24
N GLY A 237 -3.97 32.52 54.88
CA GLY A 237 -5.02 32.91 55.82
C GLY A 237 -4.83 34.30 56.44
N LEU A 238 -4.11 35.21 55.77
CA LEU A 238 -3.84 36.56 56.26
C LEU A 238 -5.05 37.50 56.12
N PHE A 239 -6.08 37.10 55.38
CA PHE A 239 -7.35 37.84 55.28
C PHE A 239 -8.23 37.55 56.50
N LYS A 240 -8.15 38.41 57.52
CA LYS A 240 -9.14 38.49 58.60
C LYS A 240 -10.05 39.71 58.38
N PRO A 241 -11.39 39.56 58.44
CA PRO A 241 -12.32 40.67 58.19
C PRO A 241 -12.15 41.85 59.16
N ASP A 242 -11.61 41.62 60.36
CA ASP A 242 -11.33 42.69 61.35
C ASP A 242 -10.25 43.70 60.90
N GLN A 243 -9.36 43.33 59.96
CA GLN A 243 -8.27 44.20 59.48
C GLN A 243 -8.65 45.06 58.25
N LEU A 244 -9.87 44.91 57.71
CA LEU A 244 -10.39 45.77 56.64
C LEU A 244 -10.50 47.25 57.05
N THR A 245 -10.58 47.51 58.36
CA THR A 245 -10.70 48.87 58.92
C THR A 245 -9.37 49.61 59.08
N THR A 246 -8.23 48.97 58.82
CA THR A 246 -6.89 49.58 59.01
C THR A 246 -6.04 49.58 57.73
N THR A 247 -6.53 48.95 56.66
CA THR A 247 -5.80 48.79 55.40
C THR A 247 -6.11 49.92 54.41
N ASN A 248 -5.06 50.45 53.76
CA ASN A 248 -5.20 51.43 52.69
C ASN A 248 -5.89 50.77 51.48
N TYR A 249 -7.01 51.35 51.02
CA TYR A 249 -7.81 50.82 49.90
C TYR A 249 -7.06 50.82 48.55
N SER A 250 -5.96 51.57 48.41
CA SER A 250 -5.12 51.59 47.20
C SER A 250 -4.45 50.25 46.89
N ASN A 251 -4.23 49.41 47.90
CA ASN A 251 -3.53 48.12 47.77
C ASN A 251 -4.47 46.93 47.97
N PHE A 252 -5.78 47.19 48.11
CA PHE A 252 -6.75 46.15 48.39
C PHE A 252 -7.21 45.48 47.08
N ARG A 253 -7.00 44.16 47.00
CA ARG A 253 -7.48 43.32 45.89
C ARG A 253 -8.23 42.13 46.48
N SER A 254 -9.45 41.89 46.02
CA SER A 254 -10.30 40.79 46.51
C SER A 254 -10.33 39.62 45.52
N THR A 255 -10.24 39.88 44.22
CA THR A 255 -10.36 38.86 43.16
C THR A 255 -9.12 38.80 42.25
N PRO A 256 -8.70 37.61 41.79
CA PRO A 256 -7.67 37.48 40.77
C PRO A 256 -8.23 37.92 39.40
N ARG A 257 -7.40 38.60 38.60
CA ARG A 257 -7.82 39.21 37.33
C ARG A 257 -7.48 38.37 36.10
N HIS A 258 -6.53 37.43 36.22
CA HIS A 258 -6.19 36.43 35.19
C HIS A 258 -5.76 36.99 33.81
N TYR A 259 -5.15 38.18 33.77
CA TYR A 259 -4.64 38.80 32.53
C TYR A 259 -3.64 37.95 31.75
N HIS A 260 -2.94 37.03 32.40
CA HIS A 260 -2.07 36.07 31.72
C HIS A 260 -2.86 35.12 30.81
N LYS A 261 -3.99 34.58 31.27
CA LYS A 261 -4.82 33.68 30.44
C LYS A 261 -5.44 34.44 29.27
N PHE A 262 -5.98 35.62 29.56
CA PHE A 262 -6.50 36.54 28.55
C PHE A 262 -5.48 36.84 27.45
N PHE A 263 -4.20 37.03 27.81
CA PHE A 263 -3.14 37.22 26.82
C PHE A 263 -2.97 36.01 25.88
N TYR A 264 -2.93 34.78 26.39
CA TYR A 264 -2.81 33.58 25.54
C TYR A 264 -4.04 33.36 24.67
N ASP A 265 -5.25 33.56 25.21
CA ASP A 265 -6.50 33.40 24.48
C ASP A 265 -6.59 34.39 23.31
N MET A 266 -6.21 35.66 23.54
CA MET A 266 -6.20 36.69 22.49
C MET A 266 -5.09 36.48 21.47
N LEU A 267 -3.93 35.97 21.90
CA LEU A 267 -2.85 35.62 20.97
C LEU A 267 -3.29 34.46 20.07
N GLU A 268 -3.95 33.43 20.61
CA GLU A 268 -4.53 32.34 19.83
C GLU A 268 -5.56 32.83 18.80
N GLU A 269 -6.43 33.77 19.18
CA GLU A 269 -7.39 34.40 18.26
C GLU A 269 -6.66 35.10 17.09
N SER A 270 -5.59 35.85 17.37
CA SER A 270 -4.81 36.55 16.33
C SER A 270 -4.11 35.59 15.34
N LEU A 271 -3.57 34.47 15.83
CA LEU A 271 -2.95 33.44 14.99
C LEU A 271 -4.00 32.70 14.15
N ASN A 272 -5.18 32.48 14.71
CA ASN A 272 -6.28 31.83 14.00
C ASN A 272 -6.85 32.75 12.90
N ASP A 273 -6.97 34.04 13.18
CA ASP A 273 -7.49 35.00 12.19
C ASP A 273 -6.52 35.23 11.02
N THR A 274 -5.20 35.27 11.28
CA THR A 274 -4.20 35.32 10.22
C THR A 274 -4.20 34.06 9.36
N PHE A 275 -4.31 32.88 9.99
CA PHE A 275 -4.42 31.60 9.28
C PHE A 275 -5.72 31.52 8.45
N LYS A 276 -6.86 31.91 9.02
CA LYS A 276 -8.16 31.94 8.31
C LYS A 276 -8.14 32.89 7.12
N LYS A 277 -7.55 34.09 7.25
CA LYS A 277 -7.42 35.02 6.11
C LYS A 277 -6.59 34.40 4.97
N CYS A 278 -5.57 33.61 5.29
CA CYS A 278 -4.81 32.87 4.29
C CYS A 278 -5.65 31.75 3.65
N VAL A 279 -6.37 30.97 4.45
CA VAL A 279 -7.26 29.90 3.95
C VAL A 279 -8.41 30.47 3.11
N GLU A 280 -8.98 31.61 3.48
CA GLU A 280 -10.03 32.31 2.74
C GLU A 280 -9.53 32.85 1.40
N HIS A 281 -8.26 33.23 1.30
CA HIS A 281 -7.66 33.70 0.05
C HIS A 281 -7.52 32.57 -0.99
N PHE A 282 -7.39 31.32 -0.54
CA PHE A 282 -7.15 30.14 -1.40
C PHE A 282 -8.34 29.17 -1.43
N GLN A 283 -9.58 29.65 -1.23
CA GLN A 283 -10.78 28.79 -1.21
C GLN A 283 -11.02 27.97 -2.49
N GLU A 284 -10.50 28.41 -3.64
CA GLU A 284 -10.67 27.70 -4.91
C GLU A 284 -9.70 26.51 -5.08
N ASP A 285 -8.52 26.54 -4.46
CA ASP A 285 -7.53 25.46 -4.47
C ASP A 285 -6.91 25.29 -3.07
N PRO A 286 -7.43 24.36 -2.23
CA PRO A 286 -6.90 24.05 -0.90
C PRO A 286 -5.42 23.63 -0.91
N MET A 287 -4.92 23.21 -2.08
CA MET A 287 -3.57 22.71 -2.31
C MET A 287 -2.52 23.80 -2.48
N GLN A 288 -2.87 24.96 -3.05
CA GLN A 288 -1.96 26.12 -3.14
C GLN A 288 -1.64 26.72 -1.77
N VAL A 289 -2.44 26.39 -0.74
CA VAL A 289 -2.11 26.75 0.64
C VAL A 289 -0.78 26.11 1.02
N TYR A 290 -0.56 24.82 0.71
CA TYR A 290 0.67 24.11 1.06
C TYR A 290 1.92 24.69 0.40
N ASP A 291 1.83 25.10 -0.87
CA ASP A 291 2.94 25.74 -1.58
C ASP A 291 3.28 27.14 -1.03
N ASN A 292 2.29 27.83 -0.48
CA ASN A 292 2.48 29.16 0.10
C ASN A 292 2.79 29.15 1.60
N LEU A 293 2.79 28.00 2.28
CA LEU A 293 3.10 27.92 3.72
C LEU A 293 4.53 28.36 4.09
N SER A 294 5.38 28.70 3.12
CA SER A 294 6.67 29.37 3.36
C SER A 294 6.54 30.66 4.17
N TRP A 295 5.42 31.39 4.06
CA TRP A 295 5.18 32.57 4.89
C TRP A 295 5.08 32.22 6.38
N LEU A 296 4.52 31.05 6.70
CA LEU A 296 4.37 30.56 8.08
C LEU A 296 5.73 30.12 8.62
N GLU A 297 6.58 29.51 7.77
CA GLU A 297 7.96 29.19 8.12
C GLU A 297 8.78 30.46 8.42
N ASP A 298 8.64 31.51 7.61
CA ASP A 298 9.28 32.81 7.83
C ASP A 298 8.75 33.51 9.10
N GLU A 299 7.44 33.40 9.39
CA GLU A 299 6.87 33.91 10.64
C GLU A 299 7.37 33.14 11.87
N LEU A 300 7.48 31.82 11.80
CA LEU A 300 8.03 31.01 12.87
C LEU A 300 9.50 31.35 13.16
N ILE A 301 10.31 31.54 12.11
CA ILE A 301 11.70 32.02 12.25
C ILE A 301 11.73 33.42 12.85
N PHE A 302 10.81 34.30 12.44
CA PHE A 302 10.71 35.66 12.97
C PHE A 302 10.32 35.68 14.45
N VAL A 303 9.35 34.85 14.85
CA VAL A 303 8.92 34.65 16.24
C VAL A 303 10.10 34.17 17.09
N GLU A 304 10.84 33.16 16.62
CA GLU A 304 11.97 32.59 17.34
C GLU A 304 13.15 33.56 17.49
N ARG A 305 13.39 34.44 16.52
CA ARG A 305 14.51 35.40 16.58
C ARG A 305 14.17 36.72 17.27
N SER A 306 12.92 37.19 17.16
CA SER A 306 12.54 38.54 17.58
C SER A 306 11.68 38.57 18.84
N LEU A 307 10.83 37.55 19.06
CA LEU A 307 9.95 37.52 20.24
C LEU A 307 10.64 36.93 21.46
N THR A 308 11.55 35.95 21.32
CA THR A 308 12.27 35.37 22.47
C THR A 308 13.06 36.39 23.29
N ASP A 309 13.57 37.45 22.64
CA ASP A 309 14.32 38.52 23.30
C ASP A 309 13.41 39.49 24.08
N LEU A 310 12.12 39.55 23.74
CA LEU A 310 11.15 40.51 24.30
C LEU A 310 10.37 39.93 25.49
N PHE A 311 10.29 38.60 25.63
CA PHE A 311 9.53 37.94 26.71
C PHE A 311 10.45 37.28 27.75
N PRO A 312 10.04 37.26 29.04
CA PRO A 312 10.75 36.47 30.06
C PRO A 312 10.71 34.98 29.73
N SER A 313 11.84 34.29 29.93
CA SER A 313 11.99 32.84 29.67
C SER A 313 11.00 31.95 30.43
N SER A 314 10.33 32.48 31.46
CA SER A 314 9.28 31.79 32.22
C SER A 314 7.97 31.57 31.45
N TRP A 315 7.71 32.34 30.38
CA TRP A 315 6.43 32.30 29.68
C TRP A 315 6.39 31.26 28.55
N LEU A 316 7.54 30.78 28.05
CA LEU A 316 7.61 29.75 27.00
C LEU A 316 6.66 30.04 25.81
N VAL A 317 6.61 31.31 25.38
CA VAL A 317 5.71 31.79 24.32
C VAL A 317 5.99 31.06 23.00
N GLU A 318 7.24 30.69 22.75
CA GLU A 318 7.66 29.86 21.62
C GLU A 318 6.92 28.51 21.57
N ASP A 319 6.91 27.77 22.68
CA ASP A 319 6.23 26.46 22.77
C ASP A 319 4.72 26.59 22.57
N PHE A 320 4.14 27.73 22.98
CA PHE A 320 2.72 28.00 22.77
C PHE A 320 2.41 28.29 21.30
N ILE A 321 3.14 29.21 20.68
CA ILE A 321 2.94 29.57 19.26
C ILE A 321 3.15 28.34 18.36
N HIS A 322 4.18 27.54 18.59
CA HIS A 322 4.41 26.29 17.86
C HIS A 322 3.25 25.30 18.00
N LYS A 323 2.65 25.18 19.19
CA LYS A 323 1.49 24.30 19.41
C LYS A 323 0.23 24.83 18.72
N THR A 324 0.00 26.14 18.74
CA THR A 324 -1.18 26.73 18.11
C THR A 324 -1.12 26.59 16.59
N TYR A 325 0.00 26.91 15.95
CA TYR A 325 0.15 26.67 14.51
C TYR A 325 0.08 25.19 14.15
N PHE A 326 0.66 24.32 14.96
CA PHE A 326 0.53 22.87 14.76
C PHE A 326 -0.94 22.42 14.79
N ASN A 327 -1.72 22.88 15.77
CA ASN A 327 -3.14 22.53 15.87
C ASN A 327 -3.95 23.08 14.68
N LEU A 328 -3.67 24.31 14.22
CA LEU A 328 -4.35 24.90 13.07
C LEU A 328 -4.02 24.15 11.76
N LEU A 329 -2.75 23.80 11.54
CA LEU A 329 -2.34 22.97 10.41
C LEU A 329 -2.95 21.57 10.50
N HIS A 330 -3.01 20.98 11.69
CA HIS A 330 -3.63 19.68 11.92
C HIS A 330 -5.12 19.70 11.59
N ASP A 331 -5.88 20.68 12.11
CA ASP A 331 -7.31 20.83 11.84
C ASP A 331 -7.58 21.09 10.35
N PHE A 332 -6.72 21.88 9.67
CA PHE A 332 -6.79 22.08 8.23
C PHE A 332 -6.54 20.79 7.44
N THR A 333 -5.46 20.05 7.77
CA THR A 333 -5.17 18.76 7.12
C THR A 333 -6.30 17.76 7.32
N ILE A 334 -6.94 17.72 8.50
CA ILE A 334 -8.12 16.88 8.75
C ILE A 334 -9.31 17.30 7.88
N GLN A 335 -9.56 18.59 7.73
CA GLN A 335 -10.64 19.08 6.85
C GLN A 335 -10.36 18.74 5.37
N CYS A 336 -9.10 18.83 4.93
CA CYS A 336 -8.69 18.39 3.60
C CYS A 336 -8.91 16.88 3.42
N ILE A 337 -8.50 16.05 4.38
CA ILE A 337 -8.67 14.58 4.32
C ILE A 337 -10.15 14.20 4.26
N ASN A 338 -10.99 14.79 5.12
CA ASN A 338 -12.43 14.53 5.15
C ASN A 338 -13.16 14.95 3.86
N SER A 339 -12.53 15.79 3.04
CA SER A 339 -13.08 16.21 1.74
C SER A 339 -12.84 15.18 0.63
N ASN A 340 -12.22 14.02 0.92
CA ASN A 340 -11.85 12.97 -0.04
C ASN A 340 -11.15 13.51 -1.29
N PRO A 341 -9.97 14.16 -1.14
CA PRO A 341 -9.29 14.76 -2.26
C PRO A 341 -8.64 13.66 -3.15
N PRO A 342 -8.37 13.95 -4.43
CA PRO A 342 -7.70 13.03 -5.34
C PRO A 342 -6.34 12.57 -4.80
N ALA A 343 -5.89 11.41 -5.26
CA ALA A 343 -4.63 10.79 -4.87
C ALA A 343 -3.42 11.76 -4.94
N GLU A 344 -3.38 12.59 -5.99
CA GLU A 344 -2.34 13.61 -6.17
C GLU A 344 -2.27 14.61 -5.00
N ASP A 345 -3.43 14.99 -4.46
CA ASP A 345 -3.54 15.95 -3.37
C ASP A 345 -3.11 15.35 -2.03
N LEU A 346 -3.45 14.08 -1.77
CA LEU A 346 -2.97 13.34 -0.60
C LEU A 346 -1.45 13.21 -0.61
N MET A 347 -0.83 13.10 -1.80
CA MET A 347 0.62 13.02 -1.94
C MET A 347 1.30 14.33 -1.55
N VAL A 348 0.78 15.47 -2.00
CA VAL A 348 1.34 16.78 -1.65
C VAL A 348 1.25 17.01 -0.15
N ILE A 349 0.13 16.65 0.48
CA ILE A 349 -0.04 16.74 1.94
C ILE A 349 1.03 15.90 2.67
N LEU A 350 1.26 14.65 2.22
CA LEU A 350 2.29 13.78 2.80
C LEU A 350 3.71 14.31 2.59
N SER A 351 3.99 14.88 1.40
CA SER A 351 5.28 15.50 1.10
C SER A 351 5.53 16.74 1.95
N TYR A 352 4.49 17.54 2.20
CA TYR A 352 4.56 18.73 3.03
C TYR A 352 4.78 18.36 4.50
N ASP A 353 4.18 17.29 5.01
CA ASP A 353 4.43 16.84 6.37
C ASP A 353 5.87 16.32 6.58
N ALA A 354 6.47 15.72 5.55
CA ALA A 354 7.90 15.41 5.55
C ALA A 354 8.75 16.68 5.54
N HIS A 355 8.38 17.68 4.73
CA HIS A 355 9.03 18.99 4.70
C HIS A 355 8.96 19.68 6.07
N TYR A 356 7.77 19.80 6.66
CA TYR A 356 7.55 20.42 7.96
C TYR A 356 8.31 19.71 9.09
N SER A 357 8.32 18.37 9.10
CA SER A 357 9.11 17.60 10.07
C SER A 357 10.60 17.93 9.95
N SER A 358 11.11 18.04 8.71
CA SER A 358 12.50 18.42 8.45
C SER A 358 12.78 19.88 8.85
N PHE A 359 11.85 20.80 8.58
CA PHE A 359 11.94 22.21 8.92
C PHE A 359 12.02 22.41 10.45
N ILE A 360 11.11 21.79 11.21
CA ILE A 360 11.12 21.84 12.68
C ILE A 360 12.41 21.24 13.26
N SER A 361 12.94 20.17 12.64
CA SER A 361 14.21 19.58 13.06
C SER A 361 15.40 20.53 12.83
N SER A 362 15.35 21.31 11.75
CA SER A 362 16.37 22.33 11.44
C SER A 362 16.28 23.55 12.36
N LEU A 363 15.05 23.92 12.75
CA LEU A 363 14.76 25.08 13.59
C LEU A 363 15.19 24.84 15.05
N ARG A 364 14.82 23.70 15.65
CA ARG A 364 15.09 23.41 17.09
C ARG A 364 16.56 23.10 17.43
N GLY A 365 17.39 22.79 16.44
CA GLY A 365 18.78 22.38 16.64
C GLY A 365 18.95 21.06 17.42
N SER A 366 20.08 20.39 17.20
CA SER A 366 20.41 19.01 17.63
C SER A 366 20.42 18.73 19.17
N LYS A 367 19.94 19.62 20.06
CA LYS A 367 20.26 19.54 21.52
C LYS A 367 19.11 19.43 22.53
N LYS A 368 17.83 19.35 22.16
CA LYS A 368 16.78 19.01 23.16
C LYS A 368 15.81 17.93 22.69
N SER A 369 16.09 16.73 23.19
CA SER A 369 15.19 15.59 23.46
C SER A 369 14.21 15.12 22.37
N LYS A 370 14.47 13.90 21.89
CA LYS A 370 13.68 12.93 21.09
C LYS A 370 12.19 12.71 21.45
N LYS A 371 11.52 13.59 22.19
CA LYS A 371 10.23 13.24 22.82
C LYS A 371 8.96 13.81 22.22
N GLU A 372 8.98 14.77 21.31
CA GLU A 372 7.76 15.21 20.62
C GLU A 372 8.07 15.68 19.19
N GLU A 373 8.57 14.78 18.34
CA GLU A 373 8.36 14.91 16.90
C GLU A 373 6.88 14.57 16.64
N ARG A 374 5.98 15.54 16.86
CA ARG A 374 4.60 15.41 16.39
C ARG A 374 4.63 15.71 14.90
N SER A 375 4.62 14.67 14.07
CA SER A 375 4.19 14.84 12.67
C SER A 375 2.80 15.47 12.66
N ILE A 376 2.53 16.33 11.67
CA ILE A 376 1.26 17.06 11.52
C ILE A 376 0.10 16.07 11.44
N LEU A 377 0.32 14.92 10.81
CA LEU A 377 -0.51 13.74 10.98
C LEU A 377 0.16 12.84 12.01
N GLY A 378 -0.53 12.55 13.12
CA GLY A 378 -0.10 11.48 14.01
C GLY A 378 0.16 10.20 13.21
N GLU A 379 1.13 9.39 13.64
CA GLU A 379 1.58 8.18 12.92
C GLU A 379 0.42 7.24 12.53
N GLN A 380 -0.66 7.23 13.33
CA GLN A 380 -1.89 6.48 13.07
C GLN A 380 -2.76 7.07 11.93
N LEU A 381 -2.83 8.39 11.82
CA LEU A 381 -3.56 9.07 10.74
C LEU A 381 -2.79 9.00 9.43
N LYS A 382 -1.45 8.94 9.47
CA LYS A 382 -0.66 8.62 8.27
C LYS A 382 -1.00 7.25 7.72
N GLU A 383 -1.07 6.23 8.59
CA GLU A 383 -1.42 4.89 8.14
C GLU A 383 -2.84 4.81 7.59
N SER A 384 -3.81 5.55 8.17
CA SER A 384 -5.17 5.63 7.62
C SER A 384 -5.22 6.35 6.29
N VAL A 385 -4.54 7.50 6.14
CA VAL A 385 -4.48 8.23 4.86
C VAL A 385 -3.79 7.39 3.78
N LEU A 386 -2.74 6.66 4.12
CA LEU A 386 -2.07 5.73 3.19
C LEU A 386 -3.00 4.57 2.79
N SER A 387 -3.82 4.05 3.72
CA SER A 387 -4.81 3.03 3.37
C SER A 387 -5.96 3.58 2.52
N ASP A 388 -6.39 4.81 2.76
CA ASP A 388 -7.45 5.45 1.98
C ASP A 388 -6.94 5.79 0.57
N TYR A 389 -5.73 6.34 0.47
CA TYR A 389 -5.01 6.55 -0.79
C TYR A 389 -4.88 5.24 -1.59
N MET A 390 -4.44 4.16 -0.93
CA MET A 390 -4.38 2.84 -1.54
C MET A 390 -5.74 2.41 -2.09
N THR A 391 -6.80 2.56 -1.29
CA THR A 391 -8.15 2.13 -1.68
C THR A 391 -8.65 2.91 -2.89
N VAL A 392 -8.36 4.21 -2.97
CA VAL A 392 -8.73 5.05 -4.13
C VAL A 392 -7.99 4.62 -5.40
N ILE A 393 -6.68 4.37 -5.33
CA ILE A 393 -5.91 3.88 -6.49
C ILE A 393 -6.41 2.51 -6.92
N VAL A 394 -6.61 1.61 -5.95
CA VAL A 394 -7.11 0.25 -6.21
C VAL A 394 -8.47 0.28 -6.91
N SER A 395 -9.40 1.12 -6.45
CA SER A 395 -10.72 1.28 -7.09
C SER A 395 -10.61 1.82 -8.51
N LYS A 396 -9.81 2.87 -8.72
CA LYS A 396 -9.59 3.43 -10.07
C LYS A 396 -8.94 2.42 -11.00
N MET A 397 -7.95 1.66 -10.55
CA MET A 397 -7.32 0.61 -11.34
C MET A 397 -8.32 -0.48 -11.74
N GLN A 398 -9.22 -0.88 -10.84
CA GLN A 398 -10.27 -1.85 -11.13
C GLN A 398 -11.26 -1.33 -12.17
N GLU A 399 -11.73 -0.08 -12.04
CA GLU A 399 -12.61 0.56 -13.03
C GLU A 399 -11.96 0.65 -14.42
N TRP A 400 -10.69 1.05 -14.47
CA TRP A 400 -9.91 1.06 -15.71
C TRP A 400 -9.78 -0.33 -16.32
N ASN A 401 -9.53 -1.35 -15.49
CA ASN A 401 -9.42 -2.74 -15.94
C ASN A 401 -10.74 -3.28 -16.51
N GLU A 402 -11.87 -2.96 -15.90
CA GLU A 402 -13.19 -3.35 -16.40
C GLU A 402 -13.54 -2.67 -17.74
N ASN A 403 -13.12 -1.42 -17.92
CA ASN A 403 -13.30 -0.72 -19.19
C ASN A 403 -12.41 -1.32 -20.29
N LEU A 404 -11.16 -1.67 -19.95
CA LEU A 404 -10.25 -2.35 -20.87
C LEU A 404 -10.78 -3.72 -21.29
N ILE A 405 -11.27 -4.55 -20.36
CA ILE A 405 -11.87 -5.87 -20.70
C ILE A 405 -12.99 -5.72 -21.74
N LYS A 406 -13.84 -4.69 -21.60
CA LYS A 406 -14.94 -4.45 -22.55
C LYS A 406 -14.43 -4.00 -23.92
N GLN A 407 -13.42 -3.14 -23.96
CA GLN A 407 -12.80 -2.70 -25.21
C GLN A 407 -12.09 -3.85 -25.91
N GLU A 408 -11.29 -4.61 -25.18
CA GLU A 408 -10.57 -5.79 -25.64
C GLU A 408 -11.50 -6.86 -26.22
N ALA A 409 -12.67 -7.08 -25.59
CA ALA A 409 -13.69 -8.00 -26.12
C ALA A 409 -14.30 -7.52 -27.44
N ILE A 410 -14.52 -6.21 -27.59
CA ILE A 410 -15.01 -5.62 -28.84
C ILE A 410 -13.94 -5.78 -29.92
N ASP A 411 -12.68 -5.49 -29.62
CA ASP A 411 -11.60 -5.56 -30.61
C ASP A 411 -11.34 -7.00 -31.07
N PHE A 412 -11.42 -7.97 -30.16
CA PHE A 412 -11.28 -9.39 -30.49
C PHE A 412 -12.44 -9.91 -31.36
N THR A 413 -13.68 -9.46 -31.10
CA THR A 413 -14.85 -9.86 -31.91
C THR A 413 -14.89 -9.14 -33.27
N VAL A 414 -14.44 -7.88 -33.33
CA VAL A 414 -14.46 -7.10 -34.56
C VAL A 414 -13.37 -7.53 -35.55
N ARG A 415 -12.27 -8.11 -35.04
CA ARG A 415 -11.12 -8.63 -35.81
C ARG A 415 -10.52 -7.60 -36.78
N LEU A 416 -10.06 -6.47 -36.24
CA LEU A 416 -9.24 -5.46 -36.94
C LEU A 416 -7.84 -5.99 -37.28
N ALA A 417 -7.06 -5.36 -38.16
CA ALA A 417 -5.70 -5.85 -38.42
C ALA A 417 -4.84 -5.83 -37.13
N PRO A 418 -4.19 -6.94 -36.73
CA PRO A 418 -3.31 -6.98 -35.56
C PRO A 418 -2.11 -6.03 -35.70
N ASP A 419 -1.61 -5.53 -34.58
CA ASP A 419 -0.43 -4.66 -34.56
C ASP A 419 0.86 -5.47 -34.70
N VAL A 420 1.89 -4.89 -35.34
CA VAL A 420 3.20 -5.54 -35.52
C VAL A 420 4.20 -5.04 -34.48
N TYR A 421 4.86 -5.95 -33.78
CA TYR A 421 5.91 -5.66 -32.82
C TYR A 421 7.17 -6.47 -33.10
N SER A 422 8.32 -5.79 -33.20
CA SER A 422 9.62 -6.45 -33.33
C SER A 422 10.07 -6.98 -31.98
N TYR A 423 10.06 -8.30 -31.84
CA TYR A 423 10.43 -9.01 -30.62
C TYR A 423 11.83 -9.62 -30.75
N ARG A 424 12.66 -9.47 -29.71
CA ARG A 424 14.01 -10.07 -29.67
C ARG A 424 13.96 -11.32 -28.81
N GLN A 425 14.20 -12.48 -29.41
CA GLN A 425 14.22 -13.77 -28.72
C GLN A 425 15.62 -14.37 -28.76
N THR A 426 16.04 -14.96 -27.64
CA THR A 426 17.19 -15.86 -27.61
C THR A 426 16.71 -17.26 -27.93
N PHE A 427 17.27 -17.89 -28.95
CA PHE A 427 16.94 -19.28 -29.27
C PHE A 427 18.08 -20.20 -28.86
N GLU A 428 17.74 -21.42 -28.45
CA GLU A 428 18.67 -22.53 -28.33
C GLU A 428 18.26 -23.61 -29.33
N ASP A 429 19.10 -23.91 -30.31
CA ASP A 429 18.84 -24.96 -31.31
C ASP A 429 20.02 -25.95 -31.38
N LEU A 430 19.85 -27.01 -32.17
CA LEU A 430 20.90 -27.96 -32.52
C LEU A 430 21.34 -27.73 -33.97
N ASP A 431 22.65 -27.65 -34.18
CA ASP A 431 23.24 -27.56 -35.52
C ASP A 431 22.98 -28.86 -36.30
N GLY A 432 23.26 -28.87 -37.60
CA GLY A 432 23.26 -30.10 -38.42
C GLY A 432 24.26 -31.20 -37.96
N ASN A 433 25.02 -30.96 -36.89
CA ASN A 433 25.95 -31.89 -36.24
C ASN A 433 25.57 -32.16 -34.76
N ASP A 434 24.35 -31.85 -34.31
CA ASP A 434 23.84 -32.06 -32.94
C ASP A 434 24.59 -31.31 -31.81
N ASN A 435 25.28 -30.21 -32.12
CA ASN A 435 25.82 -29.32 -31.08
C ASN A 435 24.78 -28.27 -30.70
N PRO A 436 24.71 -27.81 -29.44
CA PRO A 436 23.84 -26.72 -29.04
C PRO A 436 24.40 -25.37 -29.52
N VAL A 437 23.60 -24.61 -30.25
CA VAL A 437 23.87 -23.22 -30.65
C VAL A 437 22.82 -22.29 -30.07
N SER A 438 23.29 -21.19 -29.48
CA SER A 438 22.44 -20.11 -28.99
C SER A 438 22.68 -18.84 -29.79
N GLY A 439 21.62 -18.10 -30.12
CA GLY A 439 21.70 -16.82 -30.83
C GLY A 439 20.50 -15.92 -30.59
N ASP A 440 20.61 -14.66 -31.02
CA ASP A 440 19.53 -13.67 -30.93
C ASP A 440 18.83 -13.55 -32.30
N VAL A 441 17.51 -13.67 -32.32
CA VAL A 441 16.68 -13.42 -33.50
C VAL A 441 15.73 -12.26 -33.20
N ILE A 442 15.55 -11.40 -34.21
CA ILE A 442 14.50 -10.38 -34.20
C ILE A 442 13.41 -10.84 -35.15
N THR A 443 12.25 -11.15 -34.60
CA THR A 443 11.05 -11.57 -35.34
C THR A 443 10.01 -10.47 -35.25
N ASP A 444 9.35 -10.17 -36.37
CA ASP A 444 8.19 -9.30 -36.39
C ASP A 444 6.95 -10.14 -36.08
N VAL A 445 6.30 -9.84 -34.97
CA VAL A 445 5.27 -10.67 -34.35
C VAL A 445 3.97 -9.88 -34.28
N TYR A 446 2.83 -10.53 -34.54
CA TYR A 446 1.52 -9.91 -34.34
C TYR A 446 1.18 -9.84 -32.86
N VAL A 447 0.63 -8.72 -32.43
CA VAL A 447 0.29 -8.41 -31.05
C VAL A 447 -1.06 -7.69 -31.04
N LEU A 448 -1.80 -7.81 -29.95
CA LEU A 448 -3.06 -7.09 -29.79
C LEU A 448 -2.82 -5.57 -29.72
N PRO A 449 -3.69 -4.73 -30.31
CA PRO A 449 -3.51 -3.27 -30.33
C PRO A 449 -3.31 -2.65 -28.94
N ASP A 450 -4.02 -3.17 -27.94
CA ASP A 450 -4.03 -2.63 -26.59
C ASP A 450 -2.91 -3.17 -25.69
N PHE A 451 -1.98 -3.99 -26.19
CA PHE A 451 -1.01 -4.67 -25.32
C PHE A 451 -0.14 -3.74 -24.47
N LYS A 452 0.22 -2.57 -25.03
CA LYS A 452 1.06 -1.56 -24.34
C LYS A 452 0.34 -0.82 -23.22
N THR A 453 -0.98 -0.69 -23.31
CA THR A 453 -1.77 0.13 -22.36
C THR A 453 -1.65 -0.40 -20.94
N THR A 454 -1.62 -1.72 -20.81
CA THR A 454 -1.58 -2.48 -19.56
C THR A 454 -0.27 -2.27 -18.80
N LEU A 455 0.86 -2.36 -19.50
CA LEU A 455 2.20 -2.11 -18.98
C LEU A 455 2.44 -0.62 -18.75
N SER A 456 1.90 0.25 -19.60
CA SER A 456 1.95 1.70 -19.40
C SER A 456 1.20 2.10 -18.12
N MET A 457 0.03 1.49 -17.87
CA MET A 457 -0.74 1.71 -16.64
C MET A 457 0.03 1.26 -15.40
N LEU A 458 0.63 0.06 -15.43
CA LEU A 458 1.53 -0.39 -14.37
C LEU A 458 2.66 0.61 -14.13
N THR A 459 3.28 1.08 -15.22
CA THR A 459 4.40 2.04 -15.13
C THR A 459 3.97 3.33 -14.46
N GLN A 460 2.87 3.94 -14.90
CA GLN A 460 2.39 5.22 -14.35
C GLN A 460 1.99 5.11 -12.88
N GLN A 461 1.23 4.07 -12.51
CA GLN A 461 0.75 3.90 -11.13
C GLN A 461 1.85 3.44 -10.18
N ALA A 462 2.72 2.52 -10.61
CA ALA A 462 3.82 2.05 -9.78
C ALA A 462 4.97 3.06 -9.69
N ASP A 463 5.23 3.88 -10.72
CA ASP A 463 6.20 4.97 -10.58
C ASP A 463 5.66 6.07 -9.66
N ALA A 464 4.39 6.47 -9.76
CA ALA A 464 3.77 7.41 -8.82
C ALA A 464 3.80 6.89 -7.37
N ALA A 465 3.52 5.59 -7.17
CA ALA A 465 3.64 4.96 -5.86
C ALA A 465 5.09 4.82 -5.40
N GLY A 466 6.05 4.63 -6.33
CA GLY A 466 7.47 4.57 -6.03
C GLY A 466 8.05 5.92 -5.61
N ASP A 467 7.62 6.99 -6.25
CA ASP A 467 8.06 8.37 -5.95
C ASP A 467 7.52 8.86 -4.59
N SER A 468 6.45 8.25 -4.09
CA SER A 468 5.91 8.50 -2.75
C SER A 468 6.86 8.10 -1.60
N GLY A 469 7.84 7.23 -1.87
CA GLY A 469 8.74 6.68 -0.86
C GLY A 469 8.10 5.66 0.10
N TYR A 470 6.80 5.37 -0.03
CA TYR A 470 6.10 4.39 0.80
C TYR A 470 6.06 3.01 0.13
N GLY A 471 6.97 2.12 0.54
CA GLY A 471 7.04 0.76 0.01
C GLY A 471 5.73 -0.05 0.16
N LYS A 472 4.95 0.19 1.22
CA LYS A 472 3.63 -0.45 1.42
C LYS A 472 2.64 -0.08 0.32
N VAL A 473 2.69 1.16 -0.18
CA VAL A 473 1.82 1.66 -1.24
C VAL A 473 2.18 1.01 -2.57
N LEU A 474 3.48 1.00 -2.90
CA LEU A 474 3.97 0.37 -4.12
C LEU A 474 3.62 -1.13 -4.19
N VAL A 475 3.79 -1.86 -3.09
CA VAL A 475 3.43 -3.28 -3.02
C VAL A 475 1.93 -3.50 -3.27
N GLY A 476 1.06 -2.74 -2.60
CA GLY A 476 -0.39 -2.95 -2.78
C GLY A 476 -0.89 -2.56 -4.17
N VAL A 477 -0.26 -1.58 -4.83
CA VAL A 477 -0.55 -1.25 -6.24
C VAL A 477 -0.17 -2.41 -7.16
N ILE A 478 1.00 -3.02 -6.96
CA ILE A 478 1.46 -4.17 -7.76
C ILE A 478 0.61 -5.42 -7.50
N GLU A 479 0.28 -5.71 -6.23
CA GLU A 479 -0.62 -6.82 -5.86
C GLU A 479 -2.02 -6.66 -6.48
N ASN A 480 -2.58 -5.46 -6.45
CA ASN A 480 -3.89 -5.24 -7.10
C ASN A 480 -3.79 -5.28 -8.62
N TRP A 481 -2.68 -4.81 -9.20
CA TRP A 481 -2.42 -4.92 -10.64
C TRP A 481 -2.37 -6.39 -11.08
N SER A 482 -1.65 -7.26 -10.35
CA SER A 482 -1.57 -8.69 -10.68
C SER A 482 -2.94 -9.39 -10.58
N ILE A 483 -3.76 -9.04 -9.57
CA ILE A 483 -5.14 -9.52 -9.48
C ILE A 483 -5.97 -9.07 -10.69
N CYS A 484 -5.86 -7.79 -11.09
CA CYS A 484 -6.56 -7.25 -12.26
C CYS A 484 -6.09 -7.92 -13.57
N TYR A 485 -4.79 -8.19 -13.68
CA TYR A 485 -4.19 -8.90 -14.80
C TYR A 485 -4.70 -10.33 -14.91
N ASN A 486 -4.75 -11.08 -13.80
CA ASN A 486 -5.29 -12.44 -13.77
C ASN A 486 -6.78 -12.49 -14.12
N LYS A 487 -7.58 -11.49 -13.68
CA LYS A 487 -8.98 -11.36 -14.11
C LYS A 487 -9.11 -11.16 -15.63
N ARG A 488 -8.17 -10.43 -16.24
CA ARG A 488 -8.13 -10.24 -17.70
C ARG A 488 -7.79 -11.52 -18.44
N VAL A 489 -6.78 -12.26 -17.97
CA VAL A 489 -6.44 -13.58 -18.51
C VAL A 489 -7.66 -14.50 -18.49
N ALA A 490 -8.38 -14.57 -17.37
CA ALA A 490 -9.60 -15.39 -17.26
C ALA A 490 -10.70 -14.94 -18.23
N ALA A 491 -10.91 -13.62 -18.39
CA ALA A 491 -11.88 -13.09 -19.35
C ALA A 491 -11.52 -13.45 -20.81
N TYR A 492 -10.23 -13.45 -21.16
CA TYR A 492 -9.79 -13.91 -22.48
C TYR A 492 -9.98 -15.41 -22.68
N MET A 493 -9.78 -16.24 -21.65
CA MET A 493 -10.05 -17.68 -21.75
C MET A 493 -11.53 -17.95 -22.08
N GLU A 494 -12.46 -17.28 -21.37
CA GLU A 494 -13.90 -17.38 -21.65
C GLU A 494 -14.24 -16.89 -23.06
N LEU A 495 -13.65 -15.76 -23.49
CA LEU A 495 -13.90 -15.18 -24.80
C LEU A 495 -13.37 -16.07 -25.94
N VAL A 496 -12.18 -16.67 -25.78
CA VAL A 496 -11.62 -17.61 -26.75
C VAL A 496 -12.50 -18.87 -26.82
N GLU A 497 -13.02 -19.38 -25.70
CA GLU A 497 -13.94 -20.52 -25.70
C GLU A 497 -15.23 -20.20 -26.50
N GLU A 498 -15.83 -19.03 -26.26
CA GLU A 498 -17.03 -18.60 -26.99
C GLU A 498 -16.80 -18.45 -28.49
N GLU A 499 -15.69 -17.82 -28.89
CA GLU A 499 -15.34 -17.60 -30.30
C GLU A 499 -14.96 -18.93 -31.00
N MET A 500 -14.30 -19.84 -30.30
CA MET A 500 -14.02 -21.19 -30.80
C MET A 500 -15.30 -21.99 -31.03
N VAL A 501 -16.27 -21.91 -30.11
CA VAL A 501 -17.58 -22.56 -30.29
C VAL A 501 -18.32 -21.99 -31.50
N LYS A 502 -18.29 -20.67 -31.71
CA LYS A 502 -18.88 -20.02 -32.90
C LYS A 502 -18.16 -20.41 -34.19
N TYR A 503 -16.83 -20.48 -34.16
CA TYR A 503 -16.04 -20.92 -35.31
C TYR A 503 -16.36 -22.37 -35.68
N MET A 504 -16.35 -23.26 -34.69
CA MET A 504 -16.62 -24.67 -34.88
C MET A 504 -18.08 -24.95 -35.24
N SER A 505 -19.06 -24.10 -34.90
CA SER A 505 -20.45 -24.31 -35.39
C SER A 505 -20.61 -24.07 -36.88
N ILE A 506 -19.73 -23.27 -37.50
CA ILE A 506 -19.76 -22.95 -38.93
C ILE A 506 -18.91 -23.92 -39.74
N TYR A 507 -17.67 -24.16 -39.29
CA TYR A 507 -16.65 -24.86 -40.08
C TYR A 507 -16.47 -26.34 -39.69
N ASN A 508 -17.43 -26.95 -39.00
CA ASN A 508 -17.30 -28.32 -38.53
C ASN A 508 -17.21 -29.35 -39.67
N ASN A 509 -16.06 -30.01 -39.80
CA ASN A 509 -15.85 -31.09 -40.76
C ASN A 509 -16.06 -32.49 -40.17
N GLU A 510 -16.47 -32.61 -38.89
CA GLU A 510 -16.81 -33.89 -38.25
C GLU A 510 -17.92 -34.66 -38.99
N SER A 511 -18.73 -33.98 -39.80
CA SER A 511 -19.74 -34.62 -40.67
C SER A 511 -19.14 -35.64 -41.65
N CYS A 512 -17.87 -35.49 -42.04
CA CYS A 512 -17.13 -36.45 -42.86
C CYS A 512 -16.89 -37.78 -42.13
N LEU A 513 -16.89 -37.78 -40.80
CA LEU A 513 -16.73 -38.98 -39.97
C LEU A 513 -18.11 -39.64 -39.74
N ILE A 514 -18.64 -40.29 -40.78
CA ILE A 514 -20.01 -40.87 -40.87
C ILE A 514 -20.44 -41.73 -39.65
N LYS A 515 -19.52 -42.20 -38.79
CA LYS A 515 -19.84 -43.06 -37.64
C LYS A 515 -19.45 -42.54 -36.25
N GLU A 516 -18.63 -41.49 -36.10
CA GLU A 516 -18.51 -40.82 -34.79
C GLU A 516 -19.87 -40.28 -34.35
N LEU A 517 -20.67 -39.78 -35.29
CA LEU A 517 -22.05 -39.36 -35.07
C LEU A 517 -22.98 -40.50 -34.59
N LYS A 518 -22.69 -41.76 -34.92
CA LYS A 518 -23.47 -42.92 -34.41
C LYS A 518 -23.06 -43.27 -32.98
N THR A 519 -21.77 -43.22 -32.66
CA THR A 519 -21.24 -43.50 -31.32
C THR A 519 -21.55 -42.35 -30.34
N LYS A 520 -21.38 -41.09 -30.76
CA LYS A 520 -21.83 -39.87 -30.04
C LYS A 520 -23.36 -39.82 -29.88
N ARG A 521 -24.16 -40.32 -30.84
CA ARG A 521 -25.63 -40.49 -30.66
C ARG A 521 -25.98 -41.53 -29.59
N PHE A 522 -25.17 -42.58 -29.42
CA PHE A 522 -25.37 -43.62 -28.41
C PHE A 522 -24.88 -43.20 -27.03
N LEU A 523 -23.80 -42.42 -26.95
CA LEU A 523 -23.25 -41.84 -25.72
C LEU A 523 -23.60 -40.35 -25.65
N ARG A 524 -24.82 -40.03 -25.19
CA ARG A 524 -25.16 -38.69 -24.73
C ARG A 524 -24.35 -38.37 -23.46
N MET A 525 -23.10 -37.95 -23.62
CA MET A 525 -22.44 -37.10 -22.63
C MET A 525 -22.65 -35.65 -23.03
N GLN A 526 -22.84 -34.84 -21.99
CA GLN A 526 -23.34 -33.47 -22.00
C GLN A 526 -22.49 -32.54 -22.89
N SER A 527 -22.93 -32.29 -24.12
CA SER A 527 -22.60 -31.05 -24.83
C SER A 527 -23.81 -30.13 -24.77
N LYS A 528 -23.58 -28.84 -24.49
CA LYS A 528 -24.61 -27.80 -24.65
C LYS A 528 -25.19 -27.92 -26.07
N PRO A 529 -26.51 -27.76 -26.28
CA PRO A 529 -27.07 -27.80 -27.63
C PRO A 529 -26.40 -26.73 -28.49
N GLN A 530 -25.59 -27.16 -29.46
CA GLN A 530 -24.98 -26.28 -30.43
C GLN A 530 -26.07 -25.76 -31.38
N PRO A 531 -26.09 -24.46 -31.70
CA PRO A 531 -26.99 -23.92 -32.71
C PRO A 531 -26.64 -24.53 -34.07
N GLU A 532 -27.59 -25.28 -34.65
CA GLU A 532 -27.48 -25.89 -35.97
C GLU A 532 -27.87 -24.81 -36.98
N TYR A 533 -26.89 -24.25 -37.71
CA TYR A 533 -27.12 -23.26 -38.76
C TYR A 533 -27.19 -23.95 -40.12
N ASP A 534 -28.18 -23.59 -40.95
CA ASP A 534 -28.30 -24.11 -42.33
C ASP A 534 -27.26 -23.44 -43.24
N LEU A 535 -26.03 -23.98 -43.23
CA LEU A 535 -24.87 -23.48 -44.00
C LEU A 535 -25.11 -23.45 -45.52
N GLU A 536 -26.00 -24.29 -46.05
CA GLU A 536 -26.31 -24.33 -47.49
C GLU A 536 -27.11 -23.12 -47.98
N ASN A 537 -27.72 -22.32 -47.08
CA ASN A 537 -28.59 -21.20 -47.42
C ASN A 537 -28.14 -19.83 -46.89
N MET A 538 -27.05 -19.75 -46.12
CA MET A 538 -26.54 -18.46 -45.60
C MET A 538 -25.59 -17.77 -46.59
N THR A 539 -25.71 -16.45 -46.68
CA THR A 539 -24.83 -15.60 -47.49
C THR A 539 -23.45 -15.39 -46.82
N GLU A 540 -22.42 -15.02 -47.60
CA GLU A 540 -21.09 -14.69 -47.07
C GLU A 540 -21.12 -13.58 -45.99
N GLU A 541 -22.11 -12.68 -46.06
CA GLU A 541 -22.33 -11.61 -45.08
C GLU A 541 -22.91 -12.15 -43.75
N GLU A 542 -23.84 -13.11 -43.79
CA GLU A 542 -24.41 -13.76 -42.60
C GLU A 542 -23.39 -14.68 -41.91
N LEU A 543 -22.49 -15.31 -42.68
CA LEU A 543 -21.37 -16.10 -42.16
C LEU A 543 -20.34 -15.22 -41.44
N ALA A 544 -20.01 -14.07 -42.01
CA ALA A 544 -19.12 -13.08 -41.41
C ALA A 544 -19.73 -12.40 -40.16
N GLU A 545 -21.05 -12.36 -40.04
CA GLU A 545 -21.75 -11.86 -38.85
C GLU A 545 -21.65 -12.83 -37.66
N ILE A 546 -21.47 -14.13 -37.92
CA ILE A 546 -21.34 -15.18 -36.89
C ILE A 546 -19.87 -15.40 -36.49
N SER A 547 -18.94 -15.46 -37.46
CA SER A 547 -17.49 -15.51 -37.20
C SER A 547 -16.73 -14.85 -38.36
N LYS A 548 -16.09 -13.72 -38.08
CA LYS A 548 -15.30 -12.97 -39.07
C LYS A 548 -14.05 -13.76 -39.53
N PRO A 549 -13.50 -13.56 -40.72
CA PRO A 549 -12.19 -14.14 -41.05
C PRO A 549 -11.08 -13.58 -40.12
N GLY A 550 -9.99 -14.33 -39.94
CA GLY A 550 -8.81 -13.85 -39.20
C GLY A 550 -8.66 -14.35 -37.75
N LEU A 551 -9.30 -15.47 -37.37
CA LEU A 551 -9.26 -15.99 -35.99
C LEU A 551 -7.86 -16.44 -35.58
N ILE A 552 -7.13 -17.12 -36.48
CA ILE A 552 -5.82 -17.71 -36.18
C ILE A 552 -4.79 -16.62 -35.92
N GLU A 553 -4.83 -15.55 -36.71
CA GLU A 553 -3.99 -14.37 -36.55
C GLU A 553 -4.24 -13.68 -35.21
N TYR A 554 -5.50 -13.58 -34.79
CA TYR A 554 -5.88 -13.00 -33.49
C TYR A 554 -5.52 -13.90 -32.30
N LEU A 555 -5.73 -15.21 -32.43
CA LEU A 555 -5.31 -16.19 -31.42
C LEU A 555 -3.79 -16.13 -31.25
N THR A 556 -3.05 -16.11 -32.35
CA THR A 556 -1.59 -16.00 -32.32
C THR A 556 -1.16 -14.65 -31.73
N ALA A 557 -1.82 -13.55 -32.12
CA ALA A 557 -1.55 -12.23 -31.54
C ALA A 557 -1.79 -12.17 -30.04
N LEU A 558 -2.84 -12.84 -29.54
CA LEU A 558 -3.12 -12.98 -28.11
C LEU A 558 -2.00 -13.78 -27.41
N GLY A 559 -1.61 -14.93 -27.97
CA GLY A 559 -0.53 -15.76 -27.41
C GLY A 559 0.79 -15.00 -27.30
N ASN A 560 1.20 -14.36 -28.40
CA ASN A 560 2.39 -13.52 -28.46
C ASN A 560 2.33 -12.36 -27.45
N THR A 561 1.16 -11.73 -27.29
CA THR A 561 0.97 -10.62 -26.36
C THR A 561 1.28 -11.02 -24.92
N TYR A 562 0.72 -12.15 -24.48
CA TYR A 562 0.89 -12.62 -23.11
C TYR A 562 2.27 -13.19 -22.83
N GLU A 563 2.91 -13.81 -23.83
CA GLU A 563 4.31 -14.22 -23.78
C GLU A 563 5.24 -13.00 -23.57
N ILE A 564 5.16 -12.01 -24.47
CA ILE A 564 5.98 -10.79 -24.42
C ILE A 564 5.75 -10.01 -23.12
N ASN A 565 4.50 -9.96 -22.65
CA ASN A 565 4.18 -9.31 -21.39
C ASN A 565 4.81 -10.04 -20.20
N THR A 566 4.76 -11.37 -20.16
CA THR A 566 5.38 -12.18 -19.11
C THR A 566 6.88 -11.92 -19.05
N ASP A 567 7.56 -11.93 -20.20
CA ASP A 567 9.01 -11.72 -20.27
C ASP A 567 9.39 -10.30 -19.82
N LYS A 568 8.65 -9.27 -20.26
CA LYS A 568 8.88 -7.88 -19.81
C LYS A 568 8.68 -7.71 -18.31
N LEU A 569 7.67 -8.36 -17.73
CA LEU A 569 7.40 -8.28 -16.30
C LEU A 569 8.57 -8.86 -15.49
N GLN A 570 9.11 -10.00 -15.92
CA GLN A 570 10.21 -10.69 -15.24
C GLN A 570 11.57 -10.01 -15.45
N GLU A 571 11.91 -9.63 -16.69
CA GLU A 571 13.25 -9.13 -17.00
C GLU A 571 13.44 -7.63 -16.70
N SER A 572 12.39 -6.82 -16.83
CA SER A 572 12.49 -5.36 -16.73
C SER A 572 11.77 -4.79 -15.51
N PHE A 573 10.51 -5.15 -15.29
CA PHE A 573 9.70 -4.52 -14.24
C PHE A 573 10.05 -5.04 -12.84
N LEU A 574 10.20 -6.35 -12.68
CA LEU A 574 10.59 -6.98 -11.41
C LEU A 574 11.88 -6.37 -10.83
N PRO A 575 13.02 -6.31 -11.55
CA PRO A 575 14.24 -5.71 -11.00
C PRO A 575 14.10 -4.21 -10.75
N LYS A 576 13.38 -3.47 -11.62
CA LYS A 576 13.14 -2.03 -11.44
C LYS A 576 12.43 -1.74 -10.11
N TYR A 577 11.34 -2.44 -9.80
CA TYR A 577 10.57 -2.19 -8.57
C TYR A 577 11.19 -2.80 -7.33
N LYS A 578 11.90 -3.94 -7.42
CA LYS A 578 12.68 -4.49 -6.30
C LYS A 578 13.73 -3.48 -5.80
N SER A 579 14.37 -2.73 -6.70
CA SER A 579 15.37 -1.72 -6.33
C SER A 579 14.80 -0.51 -5.58
N LYS A 580 13.49 -0.24 -5.72
CA LYS A 580 12.80 0.89 -5.10
C LYS A 580 12.30 0.60 -3.67
N VAL A 581 12.33 -0.65 -3.20
CA VAL A 581 11.79 -1.06 -1.89
C VAL A 581 12.80 -1.77 -1.01
N HIS A 582 12.54 -1.73 0.31
CA HIS A 582 13.30 -2.50 1.29
C HIS A 582 13.09 -4.02 1.12
N ILE A 583 14.08 -4.83 1.53
CA ILE A 583 14.12 -6.30 1.39
C ILE A 583 12.82 -6.98 1.85
N THR A 584 12.21 -6.51 2.95
CA THR A 584 10.96 -7.06 3.50
C THR A 584 9.77 -7.01 2.54
N TYR A 585 9.77 -6.07 1.59
CA TYR A 585 8.70 -5.88 0.61
C TYR A 585 9.04 -6.51 -0.74
N GLN A 586 10.31 -6.89 -0.98
CA GLN A 586 10.75 -7.48 -2.25
C GLN A 586 10.11 -8.85 -2.50
N GLU A 587 10.01 -9.70 -1.47
CA GLU A 587 9.37 -11.02 -1.57
C GLU A 587 7.91 -10.91 -2.01
N LYS A 588 7.19 -9.89 -1.54
CA LYS A 588 5.78 -9.69 -1.93
C LYS A 588 5.62 -9.27 -3.37
N ILE A 589 6.50 -8.39 -3.87
CA ILE A 589 6.50 -7.97 -5.27
C ILE A 589 6.83 -9.15 -6.19
N GLU A 590 7.80 -9.97 -5.78
CA GLU A 590 8.17 -11.19 -6.50
C GLU A 590 7.00 -12.16 -6.60
N GLN A 591 6.37 -12.48 -5.46
CA GLN A 591 5.19 -13.33 -5.43
C GLN A 591 4.06 -12.77 -6.30
N ALA A 592 3.80 -11.46 -6.25
CA ALA A 592 2.73 -10.84 -7.04
C ALA A 592 2.96 -10.96 -8.56
N PHE A 593 4.20 -10.90 -9.04
CA PHE A 593 4.50 -11.13 -10.46
C PHE A 593 4.55 -12.63 -10.81
N GLU A 594 5.07 -13.47 -9.93
CA GLU A 594 5.11 -14.93 -10.13
C GLU A 594 3.69 -15.52 -10.24
N ASP A 595 2.74 -14.99 -9.46
CA ASP A 595 1.31 -15.33 -9.50
C ASP A 595 0.63 -14.99 -10.86
N THR A 596 1.26 -14.20 -11.73
CA THR A 596 0.74 -13.89 -13.08
C THR A 596 1.26 -14.83 -14.17
N VAL A 597 2.33 -15.58 -13.90
CA VAL A 597 3.00 -16.43 -14.90
C VAL A 597 2.13 -17.64 -15.26
N VAL A 598 1.67 -18.40 -14.26
CA VAL A 598 0.90 -19.64 -14.48
C VAL A 598 -0.40 -19.39 -15.26
N PRO A 599 -1.26 -18.40 -14.90
CA PRO A 599 -2.46 -18.12 -15.68
C PRO A 599 -2.15 -17.72 -17.13
N SER A 600 -1.08 -16.96 -17.36
CA SER A 600 -0.67 -16.56 -18.71
C SER A 600 -0.20 -17.75 -19.54
N MET A 601 0.54 -18.68 -18.93
CA MET A 601 0.95 -19.94 -19.56
C MET A 601 -0.27 -20.82 -19.87
N ASP A 602 -1.25 -20.90 -18.98
CA ASP A 602 -2.50 -21.65 -19.21
C ASP A 602 -3.30 -21.07 -20.37
N LEU A 603 -3.39 -19.74 -20.48
CA LEU A 603 -4.01 -19.07 -21.62
C LEU A 603 -3.26 -19.37 -22.92
N ASN A 604 -1.92 -19.25 -22.93
CA ASN A 604 -1.12 -19.57 -24.11
C ASN A 604 -1.30 -21.03 -24.53
N ALA A 605 -1.30 -21.97 -23.58
CA ALA A 605 -1.56 -23.38 -23.86
C ALA A 605 -2.97 -23.62 -24.41
N PHE A 606 -3.97 -22.89 -23.91
CA PHE A 606 -5.34 -22.94 -24.43
C PHE A 606 -5.42 -22.43 -25.87
N VAL A 607 -4.83 -21.28 -26.15
CA VAL A 607 -4.74 -20.70 -27.50
C VAL A 607 -4.05 -21.63 -28.48
N ILE A 608 -2.92 -22.24 -28.10
CA ILE A 608 -2.18 -23.21 -28.92
C ILE A 608 -3.05 -24.43 -29.25
N ARG A 609 -3.79 -24.96 -28.25
CA ARG A 609 -4.73 -26.07 -28.46
C ARG A 609 -5.85 -25.66 -29.41
N SER A 610 -6.39 -24.46 -29.28
CA SER A 610 -7.44 -23.92 -30.16
C SER A 610 -6.96 -23.80 -31.61
N VAL A 611 -5.78 -23.23 -31.84
CA VAL A 611 -5.16 -23.16 -33.19
C VAL A 611 -4.96 -24.57 -33.75
N THR A 612 -4.44 -25.49 -32.93
CA THR A 612 -4.24 -26.89 -33.33
C THR A 612 -5.56 -27.57 -33.70
N GLU A 613 -6.64 -27.33 -32.95
CA GLU A 613 -7.96 -27.90 -33.19
C GLU A 613 -8.55 -27.42 -34.53
N ILE A 614 -8.36 -26.14 -34.86
CA ILE A 614 -8.75 -25.57 -36.17
C ILE A 614 -8.01 -26.30 -37.31
N ILE A 615 -6.69 -26.42 -37.21
CA ILE A 615 -5.88 -27.11 -38.24
C ILE A 615 -6.32 -28.57 -38.38
N ILE A 616 -6.52 -29.28 -37.27
CA ILE A 616 -6.94 -30.69 -37.28
C ILE A 616 -8.34 -30.86 -37.89
N ASN A 617 -9.27 -29.95 -37.60
CA ASN A 617 -10.61 -29.97 -38.18
C ASN A 617 -10.57 -29.90 -39.71
N ASP A 618 -9.69 -29.09 -40.29
CA ASP A 618 -9.51 -28.99 -41.75
C ASP A 618 -8.83 -30.23 -42.35
N LEU A 619 -8.06 -30.95 -41.53
CA LEU A 619 -7.46 -32.22 -41.92
C LEU A 619 -8.43 -33.41 -41.82
N LEU A 620 -9.56 -33.29 -41.12
CA LEU A 620 -10.53 -34.40 -40.94
C LEU A 620 -11.05 -35.03 -42.25
N PRO A 621 -11.42 -34.28 -43.30
CA PRO A 621 -11.89 -34.86 -44.56
C PRO A 621 -10.83 -35.76 -45.19
N ALA A 622 -9.57 -35.32 -45.12
CA ALA A 622 -8.43 -36.11 -45.55
C ALA A 622 -8.31 -37.34 -44.61
N LEU A 623 -8.17 -37.14 -43.30
CA LEU A 623 -7.93 -38.19 -42.30
C LEU A 623 -9.00 -39.30 -42.34
N SER A 624 -10.24 -39.00 -42.73
CA SER A 624 -11.32 -39.99 -42.92
C SER A 624 -10.95 -41.12 -43.90
N GLY A 625 -10.05 -40.87 -44.85
CA GLY A 625 -9.57 -41.84 -45.82
C GLY A 625 -8.51 -42.83 -45.29
N VAL A 626 -7.95 -42.61 -44.10
CA VAL A 626 -6.84 -43.39 -43.53
C VAL A 626 -7.26 -44.85 -43.27
N PHE A 627 -6.40 -45.81 -43.62
CA PHE A 627 -6.60 -47.26 -43.51
C PHE A 627 -7.79 -47.85 -44.30
N THR A 628 -8.42 -47.06 -45.18
CA THR A 628 -9.47 -47.52 -46.09
C THR A 628 -8.90 -48.26 -47.30
N SER A 629 -9.77 -48.89 -48.10
CA SER A 629 -9.31 -49.57 -49.33
C SER A 629 -8.64 -48.64 -50.35
N GLY A 630 -9.04 -47.37 -50.41
CA GLY A 630 -8.43 -46.35 -51.30
C GLY A 630 -7.05 -45.90 -50.84
N TRP A 631 -6.76 -45.95 -49.53
CA TRP A 631 -5.46 -45.61 -48.96
C TRP A 631 -4.34 -46.58 -49.36
N TYR A 632 -4.66 -47.86 -49.58
CA TYR A 632 -3.69 -48.86 -50.08
C TYR A 632 -3.35 -48.70 -51.57
N ASP A 633 -4.26 -48.14 -52.37
CA ASP A 633 -4.14 -48.02 -53.83
C ASP A 633 -3.73 -46.59 -54.27
N SER A 634 -3.36 -45.70 -53.34
CA SER A 634 -3.07 -44.28 -53.63
C SER A 634 -1.90 -44.05 -54.59
N ASP A 635 -0.97 -45.00 -54.77
CA ASP A 635 0.08 -44.94 -55.81
C ASP A 635 -0.48 -45.05 -57.25
N ARG A 636 -1.75 -45.41 -57.42
CA ARG A 636 -2.40 -45.67 -58.72
C ARG A 636 -3.51 -44.69 -59.07
N ALA A 637 -3.96 -43.87 -58.13
CA ALA A 637 -4.93 -42.81 -58.38
C ALA A 637 -4.28 -41.69 -59.21
N LYS A 638 -5.07 -40.99 -60.03
CA LYS A 638 -4.61 -39.78 -60.75
C LYS A 638 -4.51 -38.56 -59.82
N ASP A 639 -5.01 -38.69 -58.60
CA ASP A 639 -5.11 -37.64 -57.61
C ASP A 639 -3.93 -37.76 -56.63
N GLU A 640 -3.51 -36.62 -56.08
CA GLU A 640 -2.45 -36.56 -55.06
C GLU A 640 -2.73 -37.51 -53.89
N PRO A 641 -1.71 -38.24 -53.41
CA PRO A 641 -1.84 -39.12 -52.26
C PRO A 641 -2.31 -38.32 -51.05
N MET A 642 -3.20 -38.96 -50.30
CA MET A 642 -3.84 -38.46 -49.10
C MET A 642 -2.86 -37.86 -48.07
N ALA A 643 -1.68 -38.48 -47.89
CA ALA A 643 -0.63 -37.97 -46.99
C ALA A 643 0.02 -36.66 -47.48
N GLU A 644 0.12 -36.44 -48.81
CA GLU A 644 0.63 -35.17 -49.36
C GLU A 644 -0.36 -34.04 -49.08
N ARG A 645 -1.66 -34.28 -49.22
CA ARG A 645 -2.69 -33.28 -48.86
C ARG A 645 -2.64 -32.86 -47.40
N ILE A 646 -2.43 -33.81 -46.48
CA ILE A 646 -2.23 -33.48 -45.06
C ILE A 646 -0.99 -32.59 -44.89
N VAL A 647 0.13 -32.96 -45.51
CA VAL A 647 1.38 -32.21 -45.42
C VAL A 647 1.22 -30.81 -46.00
N ASP A 648 0.58 -30.66 -47.15
CA ASP A 648 0.41 -29.38 -47.82
C ASP A 648 -0.45 -28.43 -46.99
N THR A 649 -1.58 -28.90 -46.43
CA THR A 649 -2.41 -28.09 -45.52
C THR A 649 -1.65 -27.70 -44.25
N VAL A 650 -0.91 -28.62 -43.61
CA VAL A 650 -0.07 -28.28 -42.45
C VAL A 650 1.00 -27.28 -42.83
N LYS A 651 1.61 -27.43 -44.01
CA LYS A 651 2.67 -26.55 -44.49
C LYS A 651 2.16 -25.14 -44.79
N GLU A 652 0.96 -24.99 -45.33
CA GLU A 652 0.31 -23.70 -45.53
C GLU A 652 0.13 -22.99 -44.17
N TYR A 653 -0.56 -23.63 -43.22
CA TYR A 653 -0.78 -23.06 -41.88
C TYR A 653 0.51 -22.71 -41.15
N MET A 654 1.48 -23.64 -41.11
CA MET A 654 2.74 -23.39 -40.41
C MET A 654 3.60 -22.35 -41.13
N SER A 655 3.53 -22.22 -42.46
CA SER A 655 4.26 -21.16 -43.17
C SER A 655 3.67 -19.79 -42.88
N GLU A 656 2.34 -19.69 -42.79
CA GLU A 656 1.65 -18.46 -42.42
C GLU A 656 1.93 -18.08 -40.96
N LEU A 657 1.79 -19.01 -40.02
CA LEU A 657 2.10 -18.80 -38.59
C LEU A 657 3.53 -18.29 -38.38
N LYS A 658 4.50 -18.82 -39.13
CA LYS A 658 5.89 -18.36 -39.08
C LYS A 658 6.06 -16.88 -39.43
N GLY A 659 5.13 -16.30 -40.20
CA GLY A 659 5.14 -14.90 -40.57
C GLY A 659 4.76 -13.93 -39.45
N TYR A 660 4.10 -14.40 -38.39
CA TYR A 660 3.57 -13.53 -37.33
C TYR A 660 3.60 -14.10 -35.91
N ALA A 661 4.02 -15.35 -35.70
CA ALA A 661 4.19 -15.97 -34.38
C ALA A 661 5.59 -15.71 -33.79
N SER A 662 5.67 -15.70 -32.45
CA SER A 662 6.94 -15.82 -31.75
C SER A 662 7.59 -17.20 -32.02
N LEU A 663 8.92 -17.31 -31.87
CA LEU A 663 9.62 -18.58 -32.08
C LEU A 663 9.17 -19.67 -31.09
N ASP A 664 9.00 -19.30 -29.83
CA ASP A 664 8.55 -20.21 -28.78
C ASP A 664 7.10 -20.64 -29.00
N PHE A 665 6.21 -19.71 -29.34
CA PHE A 665 4.82 -20.03 -29.72
C PHE A 665 4.78 -20.95 -30.95
N TYR A 666 5.60 -20.68 -31.97
CA TYR A 666 5.68 -21.49 -33.19
C TYR A 666 6.13 -22.93 -32.89
N SER A 667 7.23 -23.10 -32.16
CA SER A 667 7.80 -24.41 -31.83
C SER A 667 6.84 -25.23 -30.95
N LEU A 668 6.21 -24.61 -29.95
CA LEU A 668 5.25 -25.28 -29.08
C LEU A 668 3.96 -25.64 -29.82
N THR A 669 3.46 -24.76 -30.68
CA THR A 669 2.30 -25.06 -31.54
C THR A 669 2.60 -26.24 -32.46
N PHE A 670 3.80 -26.28 -33.04
CA PHE A 670 4.22 -27.39 -33.88
C PHE A 670 4.27 -28.72 -33.11
N ALA A 671 4.90 -28.76 -31.93
CA ALA A 671 4.99 -29.96 -31.12
C ALA A 671 3.59 -30.52 -30.76
N VAL A 672 2.68 -29.63 -30.32
CA VAL A 672 1.29 -29.99 -29.98
C VAL A 672 0.50 -30.44 -31.22
N LEU A 673 0.71 -29.78 -32.37
CA LEU A 673 0.08 -30.15 -33.63
C LEU A 673 0.51 -31.55 -34.08
N ILE A 674 1.80 -31.87 -34.07
CA ILE A 674 2.30 -33.18 -34.47
C ILE A 674 1.82 -34.27 -33.53
N ASP A 675 1.81 -34.02 -32.21
CA ASP A 675 1.28 -34.96 -31.25
C ASP A 675 -0.20 -35.27 -31.50
N THR A 676 -0.99 -34.21 -31.71
CA THR A 676 -2.43 -34.31 -31.96
C THR A 676 -2.69 -34.98 -33.31
N LEU A 677 -1.92 -34.65 -34.35
CA LEU A 677 -2.03 -35.21 -35.69
C LEU A 677 -1.70 -36.71 -35.70
N THR A 678 -0.58 -37.11 -35.10
CA THR A 678 -0.21 -38.54 -35.00
C THR A 678 -1.26 -39.33 -34.22
N ALA A 679 -1.74 -38.77 -33.09
CA ALA A 679 -2.79 -39.41 -32.31
C ALA A 679 -4.11 -39.53 -33.09
N GLN A 680 -4.56 -38.47 -33.79
CA GLN A 680 -5.80 -38.51 -34.58
C GLN A 680 -5.68 -39.44 -35.79
N TYR A 681 -4.52 -39.45 -36.47
CA TYR A 681 -4.23 -40.37 -37.56
C TYR A 681 -4.38 -41.84 -37.12
N LEU A 682 -3.84 -42.19 -35.95
CA LEU A 682 -3.97 -43.51 -35.34
C LEU A 682 -5.41 -43.84 -34.93
N ARG A 683 -6.09 -42.91 -34.27
CA ARG A 683 -7.47 -43.09 -33.79
C ARG A 683 -8.44 -43.31 -34.94
N ILE A 684 -8.45 -42.41 -35.93
CA ILE A 684 -9.33 -42.50 -37.10
C ILE A 684 -8.99 -43.76 -37.92
N GLY A 685 -7.71 -44.07 -38.07
CA GLY A 685 -7.26 -45.31 -38.69
C GLY A 685 -7.83 -46.56 -38.01
N TYR A 686 -7.69 -46.68 -36.68
CA TYR A 686 -8.24 -47.82 -35.93
C TYR A 686 -9.76 -47.89 -36.04
N GLN A 687 -10.47 -46.77 -35.94
CA GLN A 687 -11.92 -46.74 -36.10
C GLN A 687 -12.36 -47.18 -37.51
N ASN A 688 -11.62 -46.78 -38.55
CA ASN A 688 -11.88 -47.21 -39.92
C ASN A 688 -11.69 -48.72 -40.11
N VAL A 689 -10.72 -49.34 -39.44
CA VAL A 689 -10.47 -50.79 -39.51
C VAL A 689 -11.46 -51.60 -38.66
N LEU A 690 -11.84 -51.10 -37.48
CA LEU A 690 -12.72 -51.80 -36.54
C LEU A 690 -14.21 -51.66 -36.90
N HIS A 691 -14.62 -50.49 -37.39
CA HIS A 691 -16.02 -50.12 -37.58
C HIS A 691 -16.34 -49.57 -38.97
N GLY A 692 -15.34 -49.22 -39.79
CA GLY A 692 -15.47 -48.62 -41.12
C GLY A 692 -15.27 -49.61 -42.29
N ASP A 693 -14.84 -49.06 -43.44
CA ASP A 693 -14.56 -49.80 -44.69
C ASP A 693 -13.08 -50.25 -44.79
N GLY A 694 -12.33 -50.14 -43.69
CA GLY A 694 -10.94 -50.54 -43.59
C GLY A 694 -10.75 -52.05 -43.59
N LYS A 695 -9.59 -52.50 -44.07
CA LYS A 695 -9.21 -53.93 -44.03
C LYS A 695 -8.33 -54.18 -42.81
N ARG A 696 -8.71 -55.17 -41.99
CA ARG A 696 -7.86 -55.71 -40.92
C ARG A 696 -6.49 -56.11 -41.47
N PHE A 697 -5.45 -55.95 -40.65
CA PHE A 697 -4.07 -56.20 -41.03
C PHE A 697 -3.87 -57.68 -41.38
N ASP A 698 -3.49 -57.97 -42.63
CA ASP A 698 -3.37 -59.32 -43.17
C ASP A 698 -1.90 -59.70 -43.35
N LYS A 699 -1.41 -60.62 -42.52
CA LYS A 699 0.01 -61.06 -42.51
C LYS A 699 0.42 -61.85 -43.75
N LYS A 700 -0.53 -62.34 -44.56
CA LYS A 700 -0.27 -63.22 -45.73
C LYS A 700 -0.39 -62.52 -47.08
N ALA A 701 -0.48 -61.20 -47.11
CA ALA A 701 -0.60 -60.44 -48.34
C ALA A 701 0.69 -60.53 -49.20
N THR A 702 0.62 -61.25 -50.33
CA THR A 702 1.77 -61.53 -51.21
C THR A 702 2.05 -60.43 -52.25
N LYS A 703 1.20 -59.40 -52.34
CA LYS A 703 1.36 -58.27 -53.29
C LYS A 703 1.75 -57.01 -52.54
N LYS A 704 2.85 -56.35 -52.94
CA LYS A 704 3.41 -55.13 -52.30
C LYS A 704 2.36 -54.05 -52.00
N HIS A 705 1.44 -53.77 -52.93
CA HIS A 705 0.39 -52.75 -52.77
C HIS A 705 -0.77 -53.14 -51.82
N LYS A 706 -0.71 -54.31 -51.17
CA LYS A 706 -1.68 -54.74 -50.14
C LYS A 706 -1.04 -54.88 -48.77
N MET A 707 0.26 -54.58 -48.66
CA MET A 707 1.00 -54.69 -47.41
C MET A 707 0.83 -53.39 -46.63
N PHE A 708 0.34 -53.52 -45.41
CA PHE A 708 0.12 -52.40 -44.50
C PHE A 708 1.43 -51.67 -44.14
N SER A 709 2.53 -52.41 -43.95
CA SER A 709 3.85 -51.85 -43.67
C SER A 709 4.32 -50.89 -44.77
N VAL A 710 4.23 -51.30 -46.03
CA VAL A 710 4.68 -50.49 -47.18
C VAL A 710 3.86 -49.21 -47.35
N ALA A 711 2.55 -49.25 -47.07
CA ALA A 711 1.69 -48.07 -47.16
C ALA A 711 1.97 -47.08 -46.02
N LEU A 712 2.26 -47.57 -44.81
CA LEU A 712 2.59 -46.72 -43.67
C LEU A 712 4.00 -46.15 -43.77
N ASP A 713 4.99 -46.93 -44.22
CA ASP A 713 6.37 -46.46 -44.51
C ASP A 713 6.38 -45.31 -45.54
N ARG A 714 5.52 -45.41 -46.56
CA ARG A 714 5.34 -44.34 -47.55
C ARG A 714 4.84 -43.06 -46.88
N ASP A 715 3.79 -43.16 -46.08
CA ASP A 715 3.18 -41.99 -45.43
C ASP A 715 4.14 -41.37 -44.40
N ILE A 716 4.90 -42.17 -43.63
CA ILE A 716 5.98 -41.69 -42.75
C ILE A 716 7.04 -40.94 -43.55
N SER A 717 7.44 -41.47 -44.71
CA SER A 717 8.41 -40.80 -45.60
C SER A 717 7.86 -39.47 -46.14
N ILE A 718 6.57 -39.41 -46.46
CA ILE A 718 5.90 -38.17 -46.92
C ILE A 718 5.84 -37.15 -45.78
N PHE A 719 5.42 -37.55 -44.57
CA PHE A 719 5.40 -36.66 -43.41
C PHE A 719 6.78 -36.12 -43.05
N PHE A 720 7.80 -36.99 -43.03
CA PHE A 720 9.17 -36.58 -42.71
C PHE A 720 9.73 -35.61 -43.76
N ASN A 721 9.65 -35.94 -45.05
CA ASN A 721 10.18 -35.08 -46.11
C ASN A 721 9.40 -33.78 -46.26
N GLY A 722 8.09 -33.82 -46.01
CA GLY A 722 7.18 -32.69 -46.11
C GLY A 722 7.34 -31.65 -45.01
N LEU A 723 7.53 -32.11 -43.76
CA LEU A 723 7.55 -31.26 -42.57
C LEU A 723 8.98 -30.88 -42.13
N SER A 724 10.00 -31.69 -42.47
CA SER A 724 11.41 -31.39 -42.14
C SER A 724 11.90 -29.98 -42.56
N PRO A 725 11.52 -29.43 -43.73
CA PRO A 725 11.94 -28.09 -44.16
C PRO A 725 11.42 -26.94 -43.30
N LEU A 726 10.34 -27.17 -42.54
CA LEU A 726 9.71 -26.14 -41.70
C LEU A 726 10.39 -26.01 -40.32
N LEU A 727 11.28 -26.95 -39.99
CA LEU A 727 11.73 -27.19 -38.62
C LEU A 727 13.19 -26.83 -38.33
N SER A 728 13.39 -26.41 -37.08
CA SER A 728 14.69 -26.30 -36.41
C SER A 728 15.35 -27.68 -36.21
N GLY A 729 16.61 -27.73 -35.79
CA GLY A 729 17.31 -29.00 -35.53
C GLY A 729 16.64 -29.80 -34.40
N LYS A 730 16.26 -29.12 -33.32
CA LYS A 730 15.55 -29.73 -32.17
C LYS A 730 14.16 -30.25 -32.54
N ASP A 731 13.38 -29.49 -33.31
CA ASP A 731 12.01 -29.88 -33.65
C ASP A 731 12.00 -31.07 -34.61
N ARG A 732 13.04 -31.25 -35.45
CA ARG A 732 13.21 -32.46 -36.27
C ARG A 732 13.41 -33.70 -35.42
N ALA A 733 14.20 -33.61 -34.35
CA ALA A 733 14.37 -34.72 -33.42
C ALA A 733 13.04 -35.07 -32.72
N TYR A 734 12.24 -34.06 -32.37
CA TYR A 734 10.90 -34.26 -31.83
C TYR A 734 9.96 -34.96 -32.83
N LEU A 735 9.93 -34.48 -34.09
CA LEU A 735 9.13 -35.08 -35.15
C LEU A 735 9.51 -36.54 -35.41
N VAL A 736 10.81 -36.87 -35.46
CA VAL A 736 11.27 -38.26 -35.60
C VAL A 736 10.74 -39.10 -34.44
N LYS A 737 10.87 -38.64 -33.20
CA LYS A 737 10.35 -39.37 -32.04
C LYS A 737 8.83 -39.55 -32.10
N SER A 738 8.06 -38.54 -32.50
CA SER A 738 6.60 -38.69 -32.65
C SER A 738 6.24 -39.69 -33.76
N LEU A 739 6.92 -39.64 -34.91
CA LEU A 739 6.70 -40.57 -36.02
C LEU A 739 7.11 -42.01 -35.69
N THR A 740 8.02 -42.24 -34.72
CA THR A 740 8.30 -43.61 -34.25
C THR A 740 7.06 -44.33 -33.71
N ALA A 741 6.02 -43.60 -33.27
CA ALA A 741 4.73 -44.21 -32.93
C ALA A 741 4.08 -44.94 -34.11
N LEU A 742 4.32 -44.50 -35.35
CA LEU A 742 3.85 -45.18 -36.55
C LEU A 742 4.74 -46.37 -36.91
N ASP A 743 6.06 -46.25 -36.78
CA ASP A 743 7.01 -47.37 -37.00
C ASP A 743 6.80 -48.51 -36.00
N LEU A 744 6.54 -48.19 -34.73
CA LEU A 744 6.22 -49.17 -33.69
C LEU A 744 4.92 -49.92 -34.01
N LEU A 745 3.96 -49.27 -34.68
CA LEU A 745 2.75 -49.92 -35.15
C LEU A 745 3.07 -50.93 -36.26
N ILE A 746 3.98 -50.62 -37.18
CA ILE A 746 4.47 -51.57 -38.20
C ILE A 746 5.09 -52.80 -37.53
N THR A 747 5.89 -52.56 -36.48
CA THR A 747 6.55 -53.61 -35.70
C THR A 747 5.51 -54.51 -35.01
N ILE A 748 4.53 -53.92 -34.32
CA ILE A 748 3.43 -54.66 -33.66
C ILE A 748 2.59 -55.46 -34.69
N ALA A 749 2.30 -54.88 -35.85
CA ALA A 749 1.52 -55.54 -36.91
C ALA A 749 2.28 -56.71 -37.55
N SER A 750 3.62 -56.67 -37.53
CA SER A 750 4.51 -57.68 -38.13
C SER A 750 4.88 -58.83 -37.17
N CYS A 751 4.61 -58.70 -35.87
CA CYS A 751 4.94 -59.72 -34.87
C CYS A 751 4.16 -61.03 -35.08
N ASN A 752 4.87 -62.16 -34.96
CA ASN A 752 4.31 -63.51 -35.13
C ASN A 752 3.76 -64.09 -33.82
N ASN A 753 4.42 -63.85 -32.68
CA ASN A 753 4.01 -64.35 -31.36
C ASN A 753 3.71 -63.20 -30.39
N TYR A 754 2.43 -62.81 -30.33
CA TYR A 754 1.98 -61.68 -29.51
C TYR A 754 2.27 -61.82 -28.01
N LEU A 755 2.29 -63.05 -27.47
CA LEU A 755 2.44 -63.31 -26.03
C LEU A 755 3.87 -63.19 -25.48
N GLU A 756 4.89 -63.29 -26.33
CA GLU A 756 6.31 -63.22 -25.92
C GLU A 756 7.00 -61.96 -26.45
N ASP A 757 6.71 -61.56 -27.69
CA ASP A 757 7.43 -60.47 -28.36
C ASP A 757 6.94 -59.06 -27.90
N ILE A 758 5.63 -58.91 -27.64
CA ILE A 758 5.04 -57.60 -27.27
C ILE A 758 5.44 -57.13 -25.87
N PRO A 759 5.46 -57.97 -24.82
CA PRO A 759 5.91 -57.54 -23.49
C PRO A 759 7.35 -57.01 -23.48
N GLY A 760 8.26 -57.65 -24.23
CA GLY A 760 9.64 -57.19 -24.37
C GLY A 760 9.75 -55.86 -25.15
N LEU A 761 9.01 -55.73 -26.25
CA LEU A 761 8.92 -54.50 -27.04
C LEU A 761 8.32 -53.33 -26.24
N TRP A 762 7.33 -53.63 -25.39
CA TRP A 762 6.68 -52.65 -24.52
C TRP A 762 7.64 -52.07 -23.49
N GLU A 763 8.43 -52.93 -22.83
CA GLU A 763 9.41 -52.51 -21.81
C GLU A 763 10.59 -51.73 -22.40
N THR A 764 11.15 -52.20 -23.53
CA THR A 764 12.42 -51.65 -24.07
C THR A 764 12.23 -50.51 -25.07
N GLU A 765 11.29 -50.63 -26.00
CA GLU A 765 11.16 -49.67 -27.12
C GLU A 765 10.01 -48.68 -26.91
N ILE A 766 8.85 -49.16 -26.44
CA ILE A 766 7.65 -48.31 -26.31
C ILE A 766 7.69 -47.45 -25.04
N LEU A 767 7.91 -48.03 -23.85
CA LEU A 767 8.05 -47.26 -22.60
C LEU A 767 9.37 -46.48 -22.52
N GLY A 768 10.39 -46.90 -23.28
CA GLY A 768 11.64 -46.17 -23.45
C GLY A 768 11.48 -44.87 -24.24
N THR A 769 10.59 -44.87 -25.25
CA THR A 769 10.35 -43.70 -26.11
C THR A 769 9.16 -42.86 -25.65
N PHE A 770 8.10 -43.52 -25.15
CA PHE A 770 6.85 -42.94 -24.67
C PHE A 770 6.57 -43.38 -23.22
N TYR A 771 7.16 -42.66 -22.26
CA TYR A 771 7.11 -43.00 -20.84
C TYR A 771 5.70 -43.24 -20.28
N ASP A 772 4.71 -42.44 -20.70
CA ASP A 772 3.33 -42.51 -20.23
C ASP A 772 2.34 -43.13 -21.22
N CYS A 773 2.81 -43.85 -22.25
CA CYS A 773 1.97 -44.43 -23.30
C CYS A 773 0.71 -45.13 -22.77
N SER A 774 -0.44 -44.82 -23.37
CA SER A 774 -1.70 -45.48 -23.06
C SER A 774 -1.71 -46.93 -23.53
N LEU A 775 -2.25 -47.82 -22.69
CA LEU A 775 -2.47 -49.23 -23.01
C LEU A 775 -3.45 -49.40 -24.19
N ASP A 776 -4.32 -48.42 -24.42
CA ASP A 776 -5.28 -48.43 -25.51
C ASP A 776 -4.63 -48.35 -26.89
N TYR A 777 -3.41 -47.81 -27.00
CA TYR A 777 -2.66 -47.80 -28.26
C TYR A 777 -2.34 -49.23 -28.75
N VAL A 778 -1.77 -50.07 -27.88
CA VAL A 778 -1.45 -51.47 -28.19
C VAL A 778 -2.72 -52.30 -28.36
N ARG A 779 -3.75 -52.04 -27.54
CA ARG A 779 -5.05 -52.70 -27.65
C ARG A 779 -5.71 -52.44 -28.99
N GLY A 780 -5.72 -51.19 -29.45
CA GLY A 780 -6.25 -50.79 -30.76
C GLY A 780 -5.51 -51.46 -31.92
N ALA A 781 -4.17 -51.46 -31.87
CA ALA A 781 -3.33 -52.13 -32.87
C ALA A 781 -3.60 -53.64 -32.97
N LEU A 782 -3.73 -54.31 -31.82
CA LEU A 782 -4.01 -55.75 -31.76
C LEU A 782 -5.41 -56.08 -32.27
N MET A 783 -6.43 -55.31 -31.90
CA MET A 783 -7.81 -55.52 -32.39
C MET A 783 -7.93 -55.35 -33.91
N CYS A 784 -7.06 -54.56 -34.53
CA CYS A 784 -7.01 -54.35 -35.97
C CYS A 784 -6.34 -55.51 -36.74
N CYS A 785 -5.64 -56.42 -36.06
CA CYS A 785 -5.03 -57.61 -36.66
C CYS A 785 -6.07 -58.71 -36.97
N LYS A 786 -5.88 -59.47 -38.05
CA LYS A 786 -6.79 -60.59 -38.40
C LYS A 786 -6.67 -61.82 -37.49
N ASP A 787 -5.52 -62.00 -36.83
CA ASP A 787 -5.13 -63.25 -36.15
C ASP A 787 -5.31 -63.23 -34.61
N SER A 788 -5.91 -62.19 -34.04
CA SER A 788 -5.97 -61.99 -32.58
C SER A 788 -7.35 -62.29 -31.97
N ASP A 789 -7.39 -63.15 -30.94
CA ASP A 789 -8.58 -63.46 -30.15
C ASP A 789 -8.75 -62.49 -28.97
N GLU A 790 -9.95 -61.94 -28.76
CA GLU A 790 -10.27 -60.94 -27.71
C GLU A 790 -9.85 -61.36 -26.29
N LYS A 791 -9.91 -62.67 -25.98
CA LYS A 791 -9.46 -63.24 -24.70
C LYS A 791 -7.93 -63.18 -24.51
N THR A 792 -7.17 -63.35 -25.60
CA THR A 792 -5.71 -63.27 -25.57
C THR A 792 -5.23 -61.83 -25.43
N ILE A 793 -5.98 -60.88 -25.98
CA ILE A 793 -5.73 -59.43 -25.81
C ILE A 793 -5.90 -59.05 -24.34
N SER A 794 -7.00 -59.43 -23.68
CA SER A 794 -7.22 -59.09 -22.26
C SER A 794 -6.11 -59.60 -21.33
N LEU A 795 -5.67 -60.85 -21.51
CA LEU A 795 -4.60 -61.45 -20.69
C LEU A 795 -3.23 -60.78 -20.94
N LEU A 796 -3.01 -60.27 -22.15
CA LEU A 796 -1.82 -59.51 -22.51
C LEU A 796 -1.87 -58.09 -21.93
N MET A 797 -3.03 -57.43 -21.96
CA MET A 797 -3.21 -56.10 -21.35
C MET A 797 -2.92 -56.11 -19.84
N ASP A 798 -3.36 -57.15 -19.12
CA ASP A 798 -3.07 -57.30 -17.68
C ASP A 798 -1.56 -57.40 -17.41
N LYS A 799 -0.83 -58.11 -18.28
CA LYS A 799 0.64 -58.21 -18.21
C LYS A 799 1.33 -56.88 -18.54
N LEU A 800 0.87 -56.17 -19.57
CA LEU A 800 1.43 -54.85 -19.94
C LEU A 800 1.18 -53.79 -18.86
N ALA A 801 0.04 -53.86 -18.17
CA ALA A 801 -0.27 -52.99 -17.04
C ALA A 801 0.70 -53.21 -15.87
N GLN A 802 1.01 -54.47 -15.56
CA GLN A 802 2.01 -54.82 -14.53
C GLN A 802 3.41 -54.34 -14.92
N ILE A 803 3.82 -54.54 -16.17
CA ILE A 803 5.12 -54.07 -16.67
C ILE A 803 5.22 -52.54 -16.61
N LYS A 804 4.14 -51.80 -16.93
CA LYS A 804 4.12 -50.33 -16.81
C LYS A 804 4.31 -49.89 -15.35
N THR A 805 3.63 -50.53 -14.41
CA THR A 805 3.80 -50.20 -12.98
C THR A 805 5.21 -50.51 -12.46
N ASP A 806 5.82 -51.58 -12.93
CA ASP A 806 7.18 -51.98 -12.54
C ASP A 806 8.24 -51.05 -13.18
N TYR A 807 8.00 -50.60 -14.41
CA TYR A 807 8.85 -49.64 -15.12
C TYR A 807 8.84 -48.25 -14.44
N HIS A 808 7.67 -47.72 -14.09
CA HIS A 808 7.54 -46.44 -13.38
C HIS A 808 8.13 -46.47 -11.96
N GLN A 809 8.28 -47.65 -11.35
CA GLN A 809 8.99 -47.81 -10.08
C GLN A 809 10.51 -47.85 -10.23
N SER A 810 11.02 -48.20 -11.42
CA SER A 810 12.46 -48.41 -11.66
C SER A 810 13.12 -47.27 -12.44
N VAL A 811 12.36 -46.52 -13.24
CA VAL A 811 12.86 -45.43 -14.10
C VAL A 811 12.24 -44.10 -13.67
N SER A 812 13.08 -43.08 -13.47
CA SER A 812 12.61 -41.71 -13.19
C SER A 812 12.00 -41.06 -14.44
N PRO A 813 10.98 -40.19 -14.28
CA PRO A 813 10.34 -39.54 -15.42
C PRO A 813 11.36 -38.69 -16.22
N PRO A 814 11.27 -38.68 -17.56
CA PRO A 814 12.10 -37.82 -18.40
C PRO A 814 11.85 -36.33 -18.10
N GLU A 815 12.88 -35.48 -18.28
CA GLU A 815 12.73 -34.02 -18.18
C GLU A 815 11.67 -33.52 -19.16
N GLN A 816 10.85 -32.54 -18.73
CA GLN A 816 9.68 -32.04 -19.49
C GLN A 816 10.03 -31.57 -20.91
N SER A 817 11.24 -31.07 -21.13
CA SER A 817 11.75 -30.62 -22.44
C SER A 817 12.06 -31.76 -23.42
N GLN A 818 12.12 -33.01 -22.96
CA GLN A 818 12.47 -34.18 -23.78
C GLN A 818 11.35 -35.22 -23.88
N ALA A 819 10.28 -35.06 -23.11
CA ALA A 819 9.16 -35.99 -23.04
C ALA A 819 8.22 -35.77 -24.23
N VAL A 820 8.07 -36.80 -25.06
CA VAL A 820 7.12 -36.80 -26.19
C VAL A 820 5.73 -37.18 -25.66
N VAL A 821 4.73 -36.35 -25.93
CA VAL A 821 3.39 -36.48 -25.33
C VAL A 821 2.40 -37.22 -26.24
N THR A 822 2.80 -37.54 -27.47
CA THR A 822 1.95 -38.12 -28.54
C THR A 822 0.99 -39.25 -28.10
N LEU A 823 1.36 -40.11 -27.14
CA LEU A 823 0.57 -41.29 -26.74
C LEU A 823 0.12 -41.31 -25.26
N ASN A 824 0.39 -40.27 -24.47
CA ASN A 824 0.20 -40.32 -23.01
C ASN A 824 -1.26 -40.52 -22.56
N ASN A 825 -2.23 -40.00 -23.33
CA ASN A 825 -3.66 -40.14 -23.07
C ASN A 825 -4.44 -40.70 -24.28
N PHE A 826 -3.77 -41.49 -25.13
CA PHE A 826 -4.40 -42.01 -26.35
C PHE A 826 -5.58 -42.95 -26.02
N THR A 827 -6.74 -42.67 -26.60
CA THR A 827 -7.92 -43.55 -26.58
C THR A 827 -8.41 -43.77 -28.01
N PHE A 828 -8.70 -45.03 -28.36
CA PHE A 828 -9.24 -45.37 -29.69
C PHE A 828 -10.77 -45.46 -29.74
N VAL A 829 -11.43 -45.37 -28.56
CA VAL A 829 -12.90 -45.50 -28.37
C VAL A 829 -13.61 -44.18 -28.62
#